data_AF-A0A522WXU6-F1
#
_entry.id   AF-A0A522WXU6-F1
#
_cell.length_a   1.000
_cell.length_b   1.000
_cell.length_c   1.000
_cell.angle_alpha   90.00
_cell.angle_beta   90.00
_cell.angle_gamma   90.00
#
_symmetry.space_group_name_H-M   'P 1'
#
loop_
_entity.id
_entity.type
_entity.pdbx_description
1 polymer ?
#
loop_
_entity_poly.entity_id
_entity_poly.type
_entity_poly.pdbx_seq_one_letter_code
_entity_poly.pdbx_strand_id
1 'polypeptide(L)'
;MSAGSIITDLGGTDIIKTVSVLGSGKILAFGASNGYFAFTRYNADGSLDTSFYDDGKWVDGQTPTVTVNSVIGLSDGKFLSAGTDGNNDLLLMRFNDDASLDTSFDDDGKVTTDLGGIETATSVTVQNDGKILLAGTSDGNFALVRYNADGSLDNSFNASGKVNHAPSGEVFINGNAVKGQTLTASNTLADADGLGAISYQWRANGVNIGQGDSYTLTNNDIGKTITATAKYTDSSGTAESVISAATATVINIEQAGVSIIGSDFVTSEAGDTAVFSVKLNAAPTRDVSMTFTSSDATEGTVTTSTLTFTSVDWSTAQTFTVVGKDDTPADGNIAYQVTGSINTMDVKYNGLTISPILLTNIDNDVPGQTIYGDVDGQQNDVITGTTGGDKIYGRDLGDDLSGRLGNDQVYGGYGNDLLFGEEGDDKLYGEQDNDYMDGGTGNDTLDGGAGADTLIGGAGNDTYYLGYDAKDVITEKGLSTDIDTVIVPYQLTRYTLPTGIEKGALTESTLAGNLIGNSANNTLTGNGGDNLLSGAAGRDLLLGDMGNDVLLGGSGNDTLSGGAGEDIFKFDSALTANTDTITDFSVIDDTIQLENAIFTKLGAAGLLNADNFVKAEAPSDINDYLIYNPATGALTYDADGADVGVGVQIAVLGVNLALTYANFVVI
;
A
#
# COMPACT_ATOMS: atom_id res chain seq x y z
N MET A 1 55.43 -56.12 21.08
CA MET A 1 55.21 -54.72 20.66
C MET A 1 55.36 -54.68 19.15
N SER A 2 54.38 -54.10 18.46
CA SER A 2 54.47 -53.81 17.02
C SER A 2 55.65 -52.90 16.74
N ALA A 3 56.43 -53.19 15.69
CA ALA A 3 57.53 -52.33 15.28
C ALA A 3 57.02 -50.90 15.01
N GLY A 4 57.58 -49.91 15.73
CA GLY A 4 57.27 -48.49 15.54
C GLY A 4 56.51 -47.78 16.67
N SER A 5 56.20 -48.42 17.80
CA SER A 5 55.53 -47.78 18.95
C SER A 5 56.20 -48.11 20.29
N ILE A 6 56.32 -47.10 21.17
CA ILE A 6 56.84 -47.23 22.54
C ILE A 6 55.75 -46.74 23.51
N ILE A 7 55.58 -47.45 24.62
CA ILE A 7 54.69 -47.05 25.72
C ILE A 7 55.53 -47.01 26.98
N THR A 8 55.54 -45.87 27.66
CA THR A 8 56.28 -45.65 28.90
C THR A 8 55.30 -45.29 30.00
N ASP A 9 55.21 -46.16 31.00
CA ASP A 9 54.41 -45.93 32.21
C ASP A 9 55.24 -45.16 33.25
N LEU A 10 54.71 -44.03 33.71
CA LEU A 10 55.26 -43.19 34.78
C LEU A 10 54.51 -43.37 36.11
N GLY A 11 53.52 -44.26 36.15
CA GLY A 11 52.79 -44.64 37.36
C GLY A 11 51.44 -43.95 37.47
N GLY A 12 50.55 -44.11 36.48
CA GLY A 12 49.15 -43.66 36.56
C GLY A 12 48.58 -43.17 35.24
N THR A 13 47.92 -41.99 35.26
CA THR A 13 47.43 -41.35 34.03
C THR A 13 48.52 -40.48 33.44
N ASP A 14 49.11 -40.95 32.35
CA ASP A 14 50.24 -40.30 31.68
C ASP A 14 49.79 -39.69 30.35
N ILE A 15 50.07 -38.41 30.17
CA ILE A 15 49.74 -37.65 28.95
C ILE A 15 51.01 -37.02 28.43
N ILE A 16 51.36 -37.25 27.17
CA ILE A 16 52.39 -36.48 26.46
C ILE A 16 51.71 -35.28 25.80
N LYS A 17 52.21 -34.07 26.08
CA LYS A 17 51.74 -32.82 25.48
C LYS A 17 52.57 -32.40 24.27
N THR A 18 53.88 -32.62 24.32
CA THR A 18 54.79 -32.23 23.23
C THR A 18 56.05 -33.09 23.23
N VAL A 19 56.73 -33.11 22.08
CA VAL A 19 57.96 -33.85 21.84
C VAL A 19 58.97 -32.95 21.13
N SER A 20 60.24 -33.09 21.47
CA SER A 20 61.35 -32.39 20.85
C SER A 20 62.48 -33.36 20.54
N VAL A 21 63.12 -33.17 19.38
CA VAL A 21 64.33 -33.91 19.01
C VAL A 21 65.53 -33.04 19.36
N LEU A 22 66.38 -33.53 20.26
CA LEU A 22 67.58 -32.82 20.72
C LEU A 22 68.66 -32.86 19.63
N GLY A 23 69.61 -31.92 19.67
CA GLY A 23 70.76 -31.91 18.74
C GLY A 23 71.61 -33.19 18.76
N SER A 24 71.54 -33.97 19.85
CA SER A 24 72.17 -35.28 20.00
C SER A 24 71.45 -36.42 19.25
N GLY A 25 70.25 -36.18 18.70
CA GLY A 25 69.37 -37.19 18.11
C GLY A 25 68.50 -37.93 19.14
N LYS A 26 68.63 -37.63 20.44
CA LYS A 26 67.72 -38.11 21.49
C LYS A 26 66.36 -37.43 21.39
N ILE A 27 65.30 -38.13 21.81
CA ILE A 27 63.92 -37.64 21.78
C ILE A 27 63.50 -37.31 23.20
N LEU A 28 63.19 -36.04 23.46
CA LEU A 28 62.61 -35.58 24.72
C LEU A 28 61.09 -35.49 24.56
N ALA A 29 60.35 -36.24 25.37
CA ALA A 29 58.89 -36.14 25.44
C ALA A 29 58.49 -35.53 26.77
N PHE A 30 57.56 -34.60 26.72
CA PHE A 30 57.09 -33.83 27.84
C PHE A 30 55.57 -33.94 28.00
N GLY A 31 55.10 -34.01 29.24
CA GLY A 31 53.70 -33.84 29.56
C GLY A 31 53.41 -33.96 31.05
N ALA A 32 52.44 -34.77 31.44
CA ALA A 32 52.06 -34.93 32.84
C ALA A 32 51.81 -36.38 33.22
N SER A 33 52.18 -36.74 34.45
CA SER A 33 51.81 -37.99 35.11
C SER A 33 50.99 -37.67 36.36
N ASN A 34 49.72 -38.10 36.39
CA ASN A 34 48.77 -37.79 37.47
C ASN A 34 48.66 -36.29 37.81
N GLY A 35 48.80 -35.42 36.80
CA GLY A 35 48.76 -33.97 36.98
C GLY A 35 50.09 -33.33 37.38
N TYR A 36 51.13 -34.12 37.66
CA TYR A 36 52.48 -33.61 37.89
C TYR A 36 53.25 -33.52 36.58
N PHE A 37 53.99 -32.43 36.43
CA PHE A 37 54.90 -32.17 35.32
C PHE A 37 55.91 -33.32 35.16
N ALA A 38 56.07 -33.85 33.94
CA ALA A 38 56.89 -35.04 33.71
C ALA A 38 57.65 -35.03 32.38
N PHE A 39 58.84 -35.61 32.39
CA PHE A 39 59.70 -35.84 31.23
C PHE A 39 60.01 -37.32 31.03
N THR A 40 60.12 -37.72 29.76
CA THR A 40 60.80 -38.96 29.37
C THR A 40 61.79 -38.67 28.26
N ARG A 41 62.96 -39.31 28.30
CA ARG A 41 63.95 -39.20 27.24
C ARG A 41 64.24 -40.56 26.63
N TYR A 42 64.29 -40.59 25.31
CA TYR A 42 64.56 -41.77 24.51
C TYR A 42 65.80 -41.57 23.65
N ASN A 43 66.53 -42.66 23.41
CA ASN A 43 67.54 -42.73 22.37
C ASN A 43 66.87 -42.69 20.99
N ALA A 44 67.69 -42.46 19.94
CA ALA A 44 67.20 -42.43 18.55
C ALA A 44 66.57 -43.77 18.10
N ASP A 45 66.91 -44.88 18.77
CA ASP A 45 66.33 -46.20 18.52
C ASP A 45 65.02 -46.47 19.28
N GLY A 46 64.56 -45.50 20.09
CA GLY A 46 63.33 -45.58 20.87
C GLY A 46 63.46 -46.23 22.26
N SER A 47 64.65 -46.71 22.64
CA SER A 47 64.91 -47.16 24.01
C SER A 47 64.94 -45.97 24.99
N LEU A 48 64.54 -46.17 26.24
CA LEU A 48 64.69 -45.14 27.28
C LEU A 48 66.16 -44.82 27.49
N ASP A 49 66.48 -43.53 27.55
CA ASP A 49 67.82 -43.06 27.82
C ASP A 49 68.10 -43.05 29.32
N THR A 50 68.70 -44.14 29.81
CA THR A 50 69.06 -44.29 31.24
C THR A 50 70.16 -43.33 31.71
N SER A 51 70.72 -42.49 30.83
CA SER A 51 71.60 -41.38 31.25
C SER A 51 70.83 -40.13 31.67
N PHE A 52 69.52 -40.09 31.44
CA PHE A 52 68.63 -39.04 31.90
C PHE A 52 67.98 -39.46 33.22
N TYR A 53 68.32 -38.76 34.32
CA TYR A 53 67.73 -39.00 35.65
C TYR A 53 67.69 -40.49 36.05
N ASP A 54 68.77 -41.22 35.76
CA ASP A 54 69.04 -42.63 36.03
C ASP A 54 68.21 -43.70 35.30
N ASP A 55 66.97 -43.42 34.87
CA ASP A 55 66.11 -44.42 34.20
C ASP A 55 65.34 -43.92 32.96
N GLY A 56 65.64 -42.69 32.52
CA GLY A 56 65.00 -42.07 31.36
C GLY A 56 63.68 -41.37 31.69
N LYS A 57 63.30 -41.28 32.97
CA LYS A 57 62.04 -40.72 33.44
C LYS A 57 62.28 -39.68 34.53
N TRP A 58 61.47 -38.63 34.51
CA TRP A 58 61.48 -37.63 35.58
C TRP A 58 60.04 -37.14 35.80
N VAL A 59 59.61 -37.05 37.06
CA VAL A 59 58.30 -36.51 37.44
C VAL A 59 58.54 -35.52 38.57
N ASP A 60 57.93 -34.34 38.48
CA ASP A 60 58.04 -33.30 39.50
C ASP A 60 57.37 -33.76 40.80
N GLY A 61 58.09 -33.63 41.91
CA GLY A 61 57.60 -33.93 43.24
C GLY A 61 56.94 -32.75 43.95
N GLN A 62 56.90 -31.55 43.35
CA GLN A 62 56.43 -30.33 44.01
C GLN A 62 55.37 -29.58 43.18
N THR A 63 54.21 -29.36 43.80
CA THR A 63 53.08 -28.47 43.44
C THR A 63 52.33 -28.68 42.10
N PRO A 64 51.01 -28.98 42.11
CA PRO A 64 50.19 -29.26 40.93
C PRO A 64 49.74 -28.01 40.14
N THR A 65 50.26 -26.82 40.44
CA THR A 65 49.73 -25.54 39.92
C THR A 65 50.49 -25.00 38.72
N VAL A 66 51.51 -25.71 38.21
CA VAL A 66 52.25 -25.29 37.01
C VAL A 66 51.82 -26.12 35.80
N THR A 67 51.42 -25.43 34.73
CA THR A 67 51.05 -26.07 33.45
C THR A 67 52.11 -25.78 32.41
N VAL A 68 52.84 -26.78 31.91
CA VAL A 68 53.71 -26.59 30.74
C VAL A 68 52.98 -27.05 29.47
N ASN A 69 53.15 -26.28 28.39
CA ASN A 69 52.49 -26.51 27.11
C ASN A 69 53.47 -26.65 25.93
N SER A 70 54.72 -26.18 26.08
CA SER A 70 55.73 -26.27 25.03
C SER A 70 57.11 -26.60 25.61
N VAL A 71 57.91 -27.34 24.85
CA VAL A 71 59.30 -27.68 25.17
C VAL A 71 60.14 -27.66 23.90
N ILE A 72 61.36 -27.15 23.99
CA ILE A 72 62.33 -27.18 22.89
C ILE A 72 63.72 -27.58 23.42
N GLY A 73 64.41 -28.43 22.67
CA GLY A 73 65.82 -28.70 22.90
C GLY A 73 66.72 -27.57 22.40
N LEU A 74 67.80 -27.31 23.13
CA LEU A 74 68.86 -26.39 22.74
C LEU A 74 70.06 -27.16 22.17
N SER A 75 70.90 -26.48 21.40
CA SER A 75 72.07 -27.08 20.74
C SER A 75 73.17 -27.49 21.71
N ASP A 76 73.18 -26.95 22.93
CA ASP A 76 74.12 -27.27 24.00
C ASP A 76 73.66 -28.44 24.90
N GLY A 77 72.54 -29.08 24.57
CA GLY A 77 71.95 -30.20 25.33
C GLY A 77 70.99 -29.76 26.44
N LYS A 78 70.86 -28.45 26.72
CA LYS A 78 69.83 -27.92 27.61
C LYS A 78 68.47 -27.94 26.92
N PHE A 79 67.41 -27.66 27.66
CA PHE A 79 66.08 -27.48 27.08
C PHE A 79 65.29 -26.39 27.79
N LEU A 80 64.39 -25.75 27.03
CA LEU A 80 63.48 -24.72 27.51
C LEU A 80 62.06 -25.27 27.53
N SER A 81 61.29 -24.86 28.52
CA SER A 81 59.86 -25.14 28.58
C SER A 81 59.07 -23.87 28.81
N ALA A 82 57.95 -23.71 28.12
CA ALA A 82 56.99 -22.65 28.36
C ALA A 82 55.69 -23.20 28.93
N GLY A 83 55.17 -22.47 29.92
CA GLY A 83 54.00 -22.83 30.67
C GLY A 83 53.36 -21.64 31.38
N THR A 84 52.50 -21.96 32.32
CA THR A 84 51.75 -21.02 33.12
C THR A 84 51.87 -21.45 34.57
N ASP A 85 52.14 -20.51 35.45
CA ASP A 85 52.31 -20.78 36.88
C ASP A 85 50.96 -20.85 37.64
N GLY A 86 51.01 -20.94 38.96
CA GLY A 86 49.80 -21.05 39.79
C GLY A 86 48.98 -19.78 39.92
N ASN A 87 49.53 -18.62 39.53
CA ASN A 87 48.85 -17.33 39.53
C ASN A 87 48.26 -16.98 38.16
N ASN A 88 48.47 -17.84 37.17
CA ASN A 88 48.19 -17.62 35.75
C ASN A 88 49.18 -16.66 35.07
N ASP A 89 50.42 -16.56 35.53
CA ASP A 89 51.46 -15.79 34.87
C ASP A 89 52.18 -16.65 33.81
N LEU A 90 52.82 -16.02 32.81
CA LEU A 90 53.68 -16.73 31.86
C LEU A 90 54.89 -17.30 32.60
N LEU A 91 55.19 -18.58 32.38
CA LEU A 91 56.33 -19.26 32.98
C LEU A 91 57.27 -19.77 31.89
N LEU A 92 58.55 -19.42 31.99
CA LEU A 92 59.64 -19.95 31.17
C LEU A 92 60.67 -20.62 32.09
N MET A 93 61.01 -21.89 31.82
CA MET A 93 62.01 -22.60 32.60
C MET A 93 63.11 -23.14 31.70
N ARG A 94 64.33 -23.19 32.23
CA ARG A 94 65.48 -23.82 31.56
C ARG A 94 66.03 -24.96 32.40
N PHE A 95 66.33 -26.06 31.73
CA PHE A 95 66.86 -27.27 32.35
C PHE A 95 68.19 -27.66 31.72
N ASN A 96 69.04 -28.29 32.53
CA ASN A 96 70.24 -28.98 32.07
C ASN A 96 69.89 -30.31 31.38
N ASP A 97 70.87 -30.93 30.72
CA ASP A 97 70.71 -32.22 30.02
C ASP A 97 70.31 -33.38 30.97
N ASP A 98 70.37 -33.20 32.29
CA ASP A 98 69.98 -34.17 33.32
C ASP A 98 68.61 -33.88 33.96
N ALA A 99 67.84 -32.93 33.41
CA ALA A 99 66.56 -32.44 33.93
C ALA A 99 66.62 -31.62 35.23
N SER A 100 67.81 -31.31 35.75
CA SER A 100 67.93 -30.30 36.81
C SER A 100 67.66 -28.90 36.26
N LEU A 101 67.10 -28.01 37.08
CA LEU A 101 66.92 -26.60 36.70
C LEU A 101 68.29 -25.93 36.50
N ASP A 102 68.42 -25.18 35.42
CA ASP A 102 69.63 -24.43 35.10
C ASP A 102 69.64 -23.10 35.85
N THR A 103 70.21 -23.11 37.06
CA THR A 103 70.38 -21.92 37.93
C THR A 103 71.20 -20.77 37.30
N SER A 104 71.80 -20.94 36.11
CA SER A 104 72.38 -19.82 35.37
C SER A 104 71.36 -19.03 34.53
N PHE A 105 70.09 -19.42 34.59
CA PHE A 105 68.95 -18.77 33.95
C PHE A 105 68.05 -18.13 35.02
N ASP A 106 67.98 -16.80 35.05
CA ASP A 106 67.20 -16.02 36.03
C ASP A 106 67.39 -16.48 37.50
N ASP A 107 68.64 -16.83 37.85
CA ASP A 107 69.13 -17.30 39.15
C ASP A 107 68.62 -18.66 39.68
N ASP A 108 67.39 -19.10 39.35
CA ASP A 108 66.82 -20.36 39.85
C ASP A 108 66.33 -21.33 38.75
N GLY A 109 66.53 -20.95 37.48
CA GLY A 109 66.11 -21.71 36.31
C GLY A 109 64.68 -21.41 35.85
N LYS A 110 63.96 -20.46 36.47
CA LYS A 110 62.57 -20.13 36.19
C LYS A 110 62.36 -18.62 36.07
N VAL A 111 61.62 -18.20 35.06
CA VAL A 111 61.18 -16.83 34.83
C VAL A 111 59.67 -16.81 34.85
N THR A 112 59.08 -15.97 35.70
CA THR A 112 57.64 -15.66 35.68
C THR A 112 57.43 -14.26 35.12
N THR A 113 56.42 -14.07 34.28
CA THR A 113 56.11 -12.78 33.66
C THR A 113 54.61 -12.54 33.65
N ASP A 114 54.20 -11.66 34.55
CA ASP A 114 52.86 -11.08 34.64
C ASP A 114 52.69 -10.01 33.54
N LEU A 115 51.62 -10.14 32.75
CA LEU A 115 51.24 -9.17 31.71
C LEU A 115 50.04 -8.29 32.10
N GLY A 116 49.47 -8.49 33.29
CA GLY A 116 48.39 -7.68 33.85
C GLY A 116 47.03 -8.39 33.91
N GLY A 117 46.98 -9.71 33.72
CA GLY A 117 45.73 -10.45 33.61
C GLY A 117 45.88 -11.96 33.79
N ILE A 118 45.07 -12.75 33.05
CA ILE A 118 45.20 -14.20 33.00
C ILE A 118 46.03 -14.57 31.77
N GLU A 119 47.24 -15.07 32.01
CA GLU A 119 48.14 -15.50 30.96
C GLU A 119 48.13 -17.01 30.71
N THR A 120 48.34 -17.40 29.46
CA THR A 120 48.55 -18.80 29.07
C THR A 120 49.67 -18.91 28.05
N ALA A 121 50.80 -19.50 28.43
CA ALA A 121 51.88 -19.73 27.47
C ALA A 121 51.58 -20.97 26.63
N THR A 122 51.74 -20.85 25.31
CA THR A 122 51.41 -21.93 24.36
C THR A 122 52.62 -22.41 23.58
N SER A 123 53.63 -21.55 23.37
CA SER A 123 54.78 -21.89 22.55
C SER A 123 56.04 -21.16 22.98
N VAL A 124 57.20 -21.81 22.81
CA VAL A 124 58.52 -21.20 22.97
C VAL A 124 59.41 -21.53 21.79
N THR A 125 60.24 -20.58 21.38
CA THR A 125 61.28 -20.75 20.37
C THR A 125 62.53 -19.93 20.71
N VAL A 126 63.65 -20.22 20.05
CA VAL A 126 64.90 -19.47 20.18
C VAL A 126 65.29 -18.92 18.82
N GLN A 127 65.59 -17.63 18.76
CA GLN A 127 66.08 -16.94 17.58
C GLN A 127 67.57 -17.26 17.35
N ASN A 128 68.07 -17.02 16.13
CA ASN A 128 69.48 -17.28 15.78
C ASN A 128 70.49 -16.48 16.59
N ASP A 129 70.08 -15.36 17.21
CA ASP A 129 70.90 -14.53 18.10
C ASP A 129 70.87 -15.00 19.57
N GLY A 130 70.19 -16.11 19.86
CA GLY A 130 70.08 -16.68 21.20
C GLY A 130 68.94 -16.11 22.05
N LYS A 131 68.16 -15.15 21.52
CA LYS A 131 66.99 -14.62 22.23
C LYS A 131 65.85 -15.62 22.24
N ILE A 132 65.11 -15.65 23.34
CA ILE A 132 64.03 -16.61 23.56
C ILE A 132 62.71 -15.88 23.35
N LEU A 133 61.84 -16.43 22.51
CA LEU A 133 60.52 -15.87 22.24
C LEU A 133 59.46 -16.82 22.80
N LEU A 134 58.63 -16.30 23.69
CA LEU A 134 57.52 -17.02 24.31
C LEU A 134 56.21 -16.40 23.83
N ALA A 135 55.37 -17.25 23.23
CA ALA A 135 54.05 -16.87 22.73
C ALA A 135 52.95 -17.51 23.57
N GLY A 136 51.85 -16.78 23.72
CA GLY A 136 50.74 -17.18 24.55
C GLY A 136 49.53 -16.28 24.35
N THR A 137 48.68 -16.23 25.38
CA THR A 137 47.60 -15.27 25.49
C THR A 137 47.69 -14.49 26.79
N SER A 138 47.17 -13.27 26.82
CA SER A 138 46.83 -12.50 28.01
C SER A 138 45.39 -12.01 27.84
N ASP A 139 44.51 -12.37 28.77
CA ASP A 139 43.07 -12.07 28.73
C ASP A 139 42.37 -12.42 27.39
N GLY A 140 42.82 -13.52 26.77
CA GLY A 140 42.29 -14.02 25.50
C GLY A 140 42.86 -13.36 24.24
N ASN A 141 43.73 -12.35 24.37
CA ASN A 141 44.44 -11.72 23.26
C ASN A 141 45.81 -12.37 23.04
N PHE A 142 46.38 -12.23 21.84
CA PHE A 142 47.73 -12.72 21.55
C PHE A 142 48.78 -12.00 22.40
N ALA A 143 49.59 -12.77 23.13
CA ALA A 143 50.71 -12.26 23.91
C ALA A 143 52.02 -12.80 23.36
N LEU A 144 53.04 -11.94 23.32
CA LEU A 144 54.39 -12.28 22.89
C LEU A 144 55.40 -11.59 23.79
N VAL A 145 56.29 -12.36 24.40
CA VAL A 145 57.34 -11.87 25.30
C VAL A 145 58.69 -12.36 24.79
N ARG A 146 59.69 -11.49 24.79
CA ARG A 146 61.06 -11.85 24.41
C ARG A 146 62.01 -11.71 25.58
N TYR A 147 62.85 -12.73 25.77
CA TYR A 147 63.88 -12.80 26.79
C TYR A 147 65.27 -12.89 26.15
N ASN A 148 66.27 -12.41 26.87
CA ASN A 148 67.67 -12.67 26.59
C ASN A 148 68.02 -14.12 26.90
N ALA A 149 69.20 -14.57 26.43
CA ALA A 149 69.67 -15.92 26.66
C ALA A 149 69.87 -16.27 28.15
N ASP A 150 69.94 -15.29 29.05
CA ASP A 150 70.08 -15.49 30.49
C ASP A 150 68.73 -15.51 31.24
N GLY A 151 67.60 -15.31 30.53
CA GLY A 151 66.25 -15.31 31.11
C GLY A 151 65.71 -13.93 31.45
N SER A 152 66.55 -12.89 31.44
CA SER A 152 66.10 -11.51 31.64
C SER A 152 65.24 -11.03 30.46
N LEU A 153 64.27 -10.14 30.71
CA LEU A 153 63.45 -9.54 29.65
C LEU A 153 64.29 -8.76 28.65
N ASP A 154 64.03 -8.95 27.35
CA ASP A 154 64.67 -8.18 26.28
C ASP A 154 63.91 -6.87 26.02
N ASN A 155 64.28 -5.81 26.72
CA ASN A 155 63.68 -4.48 26.58
C ASN A 155 63.91 -3.85 25.18
N SER A 156 64.72 -4.44 24.31
CA SER A 156 64.80 -4.02 22.89
C SER A 156 63.62 -4.53 22.04
N PHE A 157 62.78 -5.41 22.59
CA PHE A 157 61.55 -5.87 21.96
C PHE A 157 60.38 -4.99 22.41
N ASN A 158 59.94 -4.07 21.54
CA ASN A 158 58.84 -3.13 21.82
C ASN A 158 59.00 -2.30 23.11
N ALA A 159 60.21 -1.81 23.39
CA ALA A 159 60.58 -0.92 24.52
C ALA A 159 60.42 -1.48 25.95
N SER A 160 59.60 -2.52 26.17
CA SER A 160 59.34 -3.11 27.50
C SER A 160 59.53 -4.63 27.54
N GLY A 161 59.86 -5.27 26.41
CA GLY A 161 59.85 -6.72 26.28
C GLY A 161 58.44 -7.32 26.13
N LYS A 162 57.38 -6.49 26.21
CA LYS A 162 55.96 -6.85 26.18
C LYS A 162 55.24 -6.19 24.98
N VAL A 163 54.15 -6.80 24.49
CA VAL A 163 53.28 -6.19 23.46
C VAL A 163 52.20 -5.34 24.14
N ASN A 164 52.03 -4.11 23.64
CA ASN A 164 51.24 -2.97 24.16
C ASN A 164 49.73 -3.20 24.27
N HIS A 165 49.06 -2.60 25.27
CA HIS A 165 47.61 -2.57 25.40
C HIS A 165 46.98 -1.47 24.54
N ALA A 166 45.86 -1.77 23.88
CA ALA A 166 45.13 -0.76 23.12
C ALA A 166 44.28 0.14 24.05
N PRO A 167 44.10 1.44 23.74
CA PRO A 167 43.17 2.31 24.45
C PRO A 167 41.75 1.72 24.51
N SER A 168 41.10 1.91 25.64
CA SER A 168 39.65 1.73 25.81
C SER A 168 38.94 3.08 25.96
N GLY A 169 37.62 3.10 25.77
CA GLY A 169 36.79 4.32 25.88
C GLY A 169 36.55 5.03 24.54
N GLU A 170 35.86 6.18 24.58
CA GLU A 170 35.39 6.89 23.39
C GLU A 170 35.81 8.37 23.38
N VAL A 171 35.80 8.96 22.19
CA VAL A 171 35.97 10.40 21.97
C VAL A 171 34.64 10.97 21.49
N PHE A 172 34.17 12.02 22.17
CA PHE A 172 32.91 12.69 21.89
C PHE A 172 33.16 14.09 21.32
N ILE A 173 32.28 14.50 20.40
CA ILE A 173 32.18 15.88 19.92
C ILE A 173 30.90 16.47 20.49
N ASN A 174 31.03 17.57 21.22
CA ASN A 174 29.91 18.34 21.73
C ASN A 174 29.76 19.62 20.91
N GLY A 175 28.53 19.93 20.51
CA GLY A 175 28.19 21.09 19.68
C GLY A 175 27.50 20.71 18.37
N ASN A 176 26.86 21.68 17.72
CA ASN A 176 26.10 21.47 16.49
C ASN A 176 26.98 21.72 15.27
N ALA A 177 26.86 20.86 14.25
CA ALA A 177 27.54 21.00 12.96
C ALA A 177 26.93 22.14 12.11
N VAL A 178 27.11 23.38 12.55
CA VAL A 178 26.59 24.58 11.89
C VAL A 178 27.71 25.59 11.71
N LYS A 179 27.84 26.16 10.52
CA LYS A 179 28.82 27.22 10.24
C LYS A 179 28.78 28.30 11.33
N GLY A 180 29.95 28.62 11.88
CA GLY A 180 30.15 29.64 12.91
C GLY A 180 30.01 29.12 14.35
N GLN A 181 29.54 27.88 14.56
CA GLN A 181 29.51 27.26 15.88
C GLN A 181 30.85 26.64 16.24
N THR A 182 31.15 26.61 17.55
CA THR A 182 32.34 25.97 18.11
C THR A 182 31.99 24.57 18.61
N LEU A 183 32.68 23.56 18.07
CA LEU A 183 32.67 22.20 18.55
C LEU A 183 33.74 22.02 19.63
N THR A 184 33.48 21.20 20.63
CA THR A 184 34.45 20.86 21.69
C THR A 184 34.62 19.35 21.79
N ALA A 185 35.85 18.88 22.00
CA ALA A 185 36.15 17.46 22.16
C ALA A 185 36.20 17.08 23.64
N SER A 186 35.62 15.93 23.97
CA SER A 186 35.73 15.30 25.30
C SER A 186 35.97 13.80 25.13
N ASN A 187 36.34 13.08 26.20
CA ASN A 187 36.64 11.65 26.09
C ASN A 187 36.40 10.89 27.41
N THR A 188 36.34 9.56 27.31
CA THR A 188 36.34 8.60 28.44
C THR A 188 37.53 7.64 28.35
N LEU A 189 38.62 8.06 27.71
CA LEU A 189 39.74 7.17 27.40
C LEU A 189 40.40 6.63 28.67
N ALA A 190 40.73 5.36 28.65
CA ALA A 190 41.50 4.68 29.68
C ALA A 190 42.47 3.69 29.03
N ASP A 191 43.67 3.60 29.59
CA ASP A 191 44.74 2.75 29.10
C ASP A 191 45.41 2.05 30.29
N ALA A 192 45.56 0.73 30.20
CA ALA A 192 46.19 -0.09 31.22
C ALA A 192 47.69 0.23 31.38
N ASP A 193 48.35 0.63 30.29
CA ASP A 193 49.77 1.04 30.28
C ASP A 193 49.95 2.53 30.65
N GLY A 194 48.86 3.19 31.05
CA GLY A 194 48.79 4.55 31.56
C GLY A 194 48.45 5.59 30.51
N LEU A 195 47.55 6.51 30.86
CA LEU A 195 47.04 7.52 29.93
C LEU A 195 47.86 8.81 30.00
N GLY A 196 48.63 9.10 28.95
CA GLY A 196 49.36 10.35 28.82
C GLY A 196 48.49 11.57 28.54
N ALA A 197 49.12 12.73 28.38
CA ALA A 197 48.41 13.96 28.02
C ALA A 197 47.73 13.83 26.64
N ILE A 198 46.43 14.05 26.61
CA ILE A 198 45.63 13.96 25.38
C ILE A 198 45.72 15.26 24.60
N SER A 199 45.90 15.13 23.29
CA SER A 199 45.82 16.23 22.32
C SER A 199 44.83 15.88 21.21
N TYR A 200 44.18 16.88 20.63
CA TYR A 200 43.14 16.68 19.61
C TYR A 200 43.53 17.26 18.24
N GLN A 201 43.23 16.49 17.19
CA GLN A 201 43.29 16.92 15.79
C GLN A 201 41.90 16.81 15.17
N TRP A 202 41.33 17.94 14.77
CA TRP A 202 40.05 18.03 14.05
C TRP A 202 40.24 17.75 12.57
N ARG A 203 39.26 17.06 11.98
CA ARG A 203 39.24 16.71 10.56
C ARG A 203 37.86 16.90 9.94
N ALA A 204 37.82 17.34 8.68
CA ALA A 204 36.62 17.36 7.86
C ALA A 204 36.76 16.31 6.74
N ASN A 205 35.86 15.32 6.68
CA ASN A 205 35.95 14.17 5.77
C ASN A 205 37.37 13.54 5.72
N GLY A 206 38.02 13.42 6.88
CA GLY A 206 39.36 12.82 7.02
C GLY A 206 40.55 13.76 6.81
N VAL A 207 40.34 15.00 6.34
CA VAL A 207 41.39 16.01 6.13
C VAL A 207 41.55 16.90 7.35
N ASN A 208 42.79 17.16 7.79
CA ASN A 208 43.08 18.00 8.96
C ASN A 208 42.59 19.45 8.78
N ILE A 209 41.83 19.97 9.74
CA ILE A 209 41.26 21.34 9.72
C ILE A 209 41.64 22.20 10.93
N GLY A 210 42.08 21.61 12.04
CA GLY A 210 42.45 22.35 13.25
C GLY A 210 42.95 21.47 14.39
N GLN A 211 43.56 22.06 15.43
CA GLN A 211 44.08 21.36 16.61
C GLN A 211 43.55 22.01 17.90
N GLY A 212 43.59 21.24 18.99
CA GLY A 212 43.16 21.67 20.33
C GLY A 212 41.77 21.18 20.70
N ASP A 213 41.35 21.45 21.94
CA ASP A 213 40.14 20.88 22.55
C ASP A 213 38.84 21.43 21.95
N SER A 214 38.92 22.40 21.04
CA SER A 214 37.76 22.97 20.34
C SER A 214 38.11 23.43 18.93
N TYR A 215 37.09 23.54 18.07
CA TYR A 215 37.19 24.01 16.69
C TYR A 215 35.95 24.79 16.27
N THR A 216 36.12 25.97 15.66
CA THR A 216 35.00 26.77 15.14
C THR A 216 34.79 26.54 13.65
N LEU A 217 33.58 26.16 13.27
CA LEU A 217 33.22 25.77 11.91
C LEU A 217 33.21 26.95 10.96
N THR A 218 33.82 26.77 9.80
CA THR A 218 34.02 27.80 8.78
C THR A 218 33.21 27.50 7.51
N ASN A 219 33.26 28.40 6.52
CA ASN A 219 32.64 28.15 5.21
C ASN A 219 33.22 26.91 4.51
N ASN A 220 34.49 26.58 4.76
CA ASN A 220 35.16 25.46 4.10
C ASN A 220 34.67 24.10 4.61
N ASP A 221 33.91 24.08 5.71
CA ASP A 221 33.46 22.86 6.37
C ASP A 221 32.05 22.46 5.94
N ILE A 222 31.28 23.37 5.31
CA ILE A 222 29.90 23.14 4.86
C ILE A 222 29.83 21.89 3.96
N GLY A 223 28.84 21.03 4.23
CA GLY A 223 28.60 19.78 3.53
C GLY A 223 29.54 18.63 3.92
N LYS A 224 30.51 18.86 4.82
CA LYS A 224 31.44 17.84 5.31
C LYS A 224 31.03 17.37 6.70
N THR A 225 31.40 16.14 7.04
CA THR A 225 31.29 15.62 8.41
C THR A 225 32.58 15.92 9.17
N ILE A 226 32.47 16.13 10.48
CA ILE A 226 33.61 16.49 11.33
C ILE A 226 33.93 15.34 12.28
N THR A 227 35.23 15.05 12.43
CA THR A 227 35.75 14.10 13.43
C THR A 227 36.88 14.73 14.23
N ALA A 228 37.08 14.25 15.47
CA ALA A 228 38.19 14.62 16.34
C ALA A 228 39.01 13.36 16.64
N THR A 229 40.31 13.41 16.36
CA THR A 229 41.26 12.36 16.75
C THR A 229 41.96 12.76 18.04
N ALA A 230 41.71 12.03 19.13
CA ALA A 230 42.50 12.11 20.34
C ALA A 230 43.83 11.36 20.15
N LYS A 231 44.94 11.93 20.63
CA LYS A 231 46.26 11.32 20.61
C LYS A 231 46.95 11.51 21.95
N TYR A 232 47.62 10.46 22.44
CA TYR A 232 48.46 10.51 23.64
C TYR A 232 49.65 9.56 23.49
N THR A 233 50.59 9.63 24.44
CA THR A 233 51.67 8.65 24.59
C THR A 233 51.53 8.02 25.96
N ASP A 234 51.47 6.70 26.03
CA ASP A 234 51.33 5.99 27.31
C ASP A 234 52.60 6.05 28.17
N SER A 235 52.58 5.39 29.34
CA SER A 235 53.74 5.35 30.23
C SER A 235 54.87 4.42 29.72
N SER A 236 54.57 3.57 28.76
CA SER A 236 55.50 2.68 28.06
C SER A 236 56.18 3.37 26.86
N GLY A 237 55.75 4.58 26.49
CA GLY A 237 56.26 5.36 25.37
C GLY A 237 55.58 5.08 24.03
N THR A 238 54.49 4.32 24.00
CA THR A 238 53.73 4.00 22.78
C THR A 238 52.79 5.16 22.43
N ALA A 239 52.76 5.55 21.15
CA ALA A 239 51.87 6.59 20.67
C ALA A 239 50.52 6.00 20.26
N GLU A 240 49.45 6.45 20.91
CA GLU A 240 48.10 5.94 20.75
C GLU A 240 47.13 6.98 20.18
N SER A 241 46.09 6.50 19.49
CA SER A 241 45.05 7.40 18.97
C SER A 241 43.67 6.78 18.83
N VAL A 242 42.63 7.56 19.17
CA VAL A 242 41.22 7.18 19.03
C VAL A 242 40.47 8.27 18.28
N ILE A 243 39.59 7.87 17.34
CA ILE A 243 38.81 8.80 16.51
C ILE A 243 37.36 8.81 17.02
N SER A 244 36.77 10.00 17.13
CA SER A 244 35.35 10.15 17.45
C SER A 244 34.43 9.60 16.35
N ALA A 245 33.17 9.35 16.68
CA ALA A 245 32.11 9.28 15.67
C ALA A 245 32.06 10.60 14.86
N ALA A 246 31.62 10.51 13.61
CA ALA A 246 31.45 11.67 12.75
C ALA A 246 30.18 12.46 13.11
N THR A 247 30.24 13.79 13.06
CA THR A 247 29.04 14.63 13.17
C THR A 247 28.13 14.45 11.95
N ALA A 248 26.88 14.93 12.04
CA ALA A 248 26.11 15.27 10.84
C ALA A 248 26.88 16.26 9.94
N THR A 249 26.49 16.36 8.67
CA THR A 249 27.12 17.30 7.73
C THR A 249 26.95 18.74 8.19
N VAL A 250 28.00 19.55 8.06
CA VAL A 250 27.96 20.95 8.48
C VAL A 250 27.00 21.73 7.58
N ILE A 251 26.01 22.40 8.17
CA ILE A 251 25.03 23.20 7.43
C ILE A 251 25.25 24.71 7.61
N ASN A 252 24.71 25.50 6.68
CA ASN A 252 24.63 26.95 6.77
C ASN A 252 23.16 27.37 6.89
N ILE A 253 22.77 27.89 8.06
CA ILE A 253 21.38 28.25 8.38
C ILE A 253 20.90 29.57 7.71
N GLU A 254 21.73 30.22 6.91
CA GLU A 254 21.39 31.47 6.18
C GLU A 254 20.90 31.22 4.74
N GLN A 255 20.84 29.97 4.27
CA GLN A 255 20.43 29.63 2.90
C GLN A 255 18.93 29.31 2.82
N ALA A 256 18.21 29.97 1.91
CA ALA A 256 16.79 29.69 1.67
C ALA A 256 16.57 28.26 1.17
N GLY A 257 15.50 27.65 1.68
CA GLY A 257 15.11 26.27 1.35
C GLY A 257 13.82 25.88 2.06
N VAL A 258 13.17 24.84 1.58
CA VAL A 258 11.94 24.26 2.14
C VAL A 258 12.27 22.91 2.74
N SER A 259 11.81 22.64 3.95
CA SER A 259 11.87 21.32 4.57
C SER A 259 10.47 20.73 4.66
N ILE A 260 10.32 19.53 4.09
CA ILE A 260 9.09 18.73 4.16
C ILE A 260 9.44 17.44 4.88
N ILE A 261 8.66 17.07 5.89
CA ILE A 261 8.82 15.84 6.66
C ILE A 261 7.46 15.14 6.68
N GLY A 262 7.42 13.88 6.23
CA GLY A 262 6.27 12.98 6.36
C GLY A 262 6.71 11.69 7.06
N SER A 263 5.79 11.05 7.79
CA SER A 263 6.03 9.76 8.45
C SER A 263 5.63 8.57 7.58
N ASP A 264 4.59 8.75 6.77
CA ASP A 264 3.96 7.67 6.00
C ASP A 264 3.77 8.15 4.56
N PHE A 265 4.42 7.48 3.60
CA PHE A 265 4.32 7.77 2.15
C PHE A 265 3.28 6.87 1.49
N VAL A 266 2.26 6.51 2.26
CA VAL A 266 1.26 5.50 1.90
C VAL A 266 -0.10 6.04 2.31
N THR A 267 -1.06 5.92 1.40
CA THR A 267 -2.49 6.09 1.67
C THR A 267 -3.19 4.74 1.39
N SER A 268 -4.49 4.65 1.64
CA SER A 268 -5.27 3.47 1.27
C SER A 268 -6.63 3.90 0.75
N GLU A 269 -7.23 3.04 -0.07
CA GLU A 269 -8.63 3.14 -0.51
C GLU A 269 -9.61 3.16 0.67
N ALA A 270 -9.27 2.52 1.80
CA ALA A 270 -10.01 2.63 3.07
C ALA A 270 -10.00 4.04 3.71
N GLY A 271 -9.36 5.03 3.06
CA GLY A 271 -9.34 6.43 3.49
C GLY A 271 -8.16 6.80 4.41
N ASP A 272 -7.12 5.96 4.49
CA ASP A 272 -5.93 6.30 5.27
C ASP A 272 -5.25 7.56 4.73
N THR A 273 -4.71 8.36 5.66
CA THR A 273 -4.16 9.68 5.33
C THR A 273 -2.67 9.76 5.58
N ALA A 274 -1.96 10.44 4.69
CA ALA A 274 -0.57 10.83 4.88
C ALA A 274 -0.47 12.33 5.25
N VAL A 275 0.22 12.65 6.34
CA VAL A 275 0.38 14.03 6.83
C VAL A 275 1.82 14.50 6.63
N PHE A 276 1.97 15.67 6.00
CA PHE A 276 3.26 16.28 5.72
C PHE A 276 3.42 17.60 6.46
N SER A 277 4.50 17.72 7.24
CA SER A 277 4.92 18.95 7.92
C SER A 277 5.91 19.74 7.08
N VAL A 278 5.60 21.00 6.82
CA VAL A 278 6.38 21.90 5.98
C VAL A 278 6.87 23.11 6.79
N LYS A 279 8.13 23.50 6.61
CA LYS A 279 8.71 24.74 7.15
C LYS A 279 9.73 25.35 6.19
N LEU A 280 10.03 26.64 6.35
CA LEU A 280 11.16 27.27 5.65
C LEU A 280 12.44 27.15 6.49
N ASN A 281 13.58 27.13 5.81
CA ASN A 281 14.90 27.00 6.44
C ASN A 281 15.52 28.33 6.86
N ALA A 282 14.99 29.45 6.35
CA ALA A 282 15.44 30.80 6.70
C ALA A 282 14.27 31.81 6.68
N ALA A 283 14.37 32.88 7.46
CA ALA A 283 13.37 33.94 7.48
C ALA A 283 13.20 34.59 6.09
N PRO A 284 11.98 34.60 5.53
CA PRO A 284 11.68 35.31 4.31
C PRO A 284 11.48 36.80 4.60
N THR A 285 11.69 37.63 3.59
CA THR A 285 11.48 39.09 3.57
C THR A 285 10.15 39.50 2.89
N ARG A 286 9.50 38.56 2.21
CA ARG A 286 8.13 38.62 1.66
C ARG A 286 7.48 37.25 1.85
N ASP A 287 6.15 37.21 1.89
CA ASP A 287 5.44 35.95 2.10
C ASP A 287 5.75 34.92 1.00
N VAL A 288 5.85 33.66 1.39
CA VAL A 288 6.10 32.51 0.52
C VAL A 288 4.88 31.61 0.59
N SER A 289 4.10 31.55 -0.48
CA SER A 289 2.97 30.62 -0.59
C SER A 289 3.38 29.40 -1.41
N MET A 290 2.92 28.22 -0.98
CA MET A 290 3.18 26.95 -1.65
C MET A 290 1.87 26.24 -1.93
N THR A 291 1.67 25.78 -3.16
CA THR A 291 0.47 25.04 -3.57
C THR A 291 0.83 23.61 -3.93
N PHE A 292 0.15 22.64 -3.31
CA PHE A 292 0.33 21.20 -3.46
C PHE A 292 -0.85 20.61 -4.24
N THR A 293 -0.53 19.74 -5.20
CA THR A 293 -1.53 19.10 -6.07
C THR A 293 -1.19 17.63 -6.25
N SER A 294 -2.21 16.76 -6.22
CA SER A 294 -2.05 15.36 -6.61
C SER A 294 -1.92 15.23 -8.13
N SER A 295 -1.07 14.33 -8.59
CA SER A 295 -0.99 13.92 -10.00
C SER A 295 -2.17 13.06 -10.41
N ASP A 296 -2.79 12.37 -9.45
CA ASP A 296 -3.96 11.53 -9.67
C ASP A 296 -4.98 11.71 -8.54
N ALA A 297 -6.18 12.17 -8.90
CA ALA A 297 -7.24 12.45 -7.94
C ALA A 297 -8.20 11.25 -7.76
N THR A 298 -8.05 10.18 -8.56
CA THR A 298 -8.72 8.90 -8.28
C THR A 298 -8.05 8.21 -7.10
N GLU A 299 -6.72 8.33 -6.99
CA GLU A 299 -5.92 7.70 -5.93
C GLU A 299 -5.82 8.50 -4.64
N GLY A 300 -5.76 9.83 -4.74
CA GLY A 300 -5.49 10.65 -3.58
C GLY A 300 -5.75 12.13 -3.76
N THR A 301 -6.30 12.75 -2.72
CA THR A 301 -6.65 14.18 -2.74
C THR A 301 -5.95 14.96 -1.64
N VAL A 302 -5.63 16.23 -1.91
CA VAL A 302 -4.96 17.12 -0.95
C VAL A 302 -5.99 18.06 -0.33
N THR A 303 -6.21 17.94 0.99
CA THR A 303 -7.25 18.72 1.69
C THR A 303 -6.83 20.14 2.05
N THR A 304 -5.54 20.35 2.38
CA THR A 304 -4.95 21.69 2.61
C THR A 304 -3.95 21.99 1.50
N SER A 305 -4.46 22.31 0.31
CA SER A 305 -3.64 22.44 -0.90
C SER A 305 -2.72 23.66 -0.92
N THR A 306 -2.87 24.64 -0.01
CA THR A 306 -2.01 25.83 0.02
C THR A 306 -1.53 26.18 1.42
N LEU A 307 -0.22 26.37 1.58
CA LEU A 307 0.45 26.83 2.81
C LEU A 307 1.12 28.19 2.58
N THR A 308 1.10 29.09 3.57
CA THR A 308 1.72 30.42 3.44
C THR A 308 2.60 30.72 4.64
N PHE A 309 3.84 31.11 4.38
CA PHE A 309 4.86 31.41 5.38
C PHE A 309 5.28 32.86 5.29
N THR A 310 5.21 33.57 6.41
CA THR A 310 5.56 34.97 6.57
C THR A 310 6.89 35.12 7.31
N SER A 311 7.38 36.36 7.42
CA SER A 311 8.56 36.65 8.25
C SER A 311 8.44 36.28 9.73
N VAL A 312 7.23 36.01 10.24
CA VAL A 312 6.95 35.74 11.66
C VAL A 312 6.86 34.25 11.96
N ASP A 313 6.26 33.47 11.06
CA ASP A 313 5.89 32.07 11.28
C ASP A 313 6.65 31.08 10.36
N TRP A 314 7.60 31.55 9.55
CA TRP A 314 8.37 30.74 8.60
C TRP A 314 9.00 29.47 9.17
N SER A 315 9.37 29.48 10.46
CA SER A 315 10.00 28.35 11.16
C SER A 315 9.01 27.46 11.90
N THR A 316 7.73 27.87 11.97
CA THR A 316 6.65 27.07 12.55
C THR A 316 6.18 26.08 11.50
N ALA A 317 6.16 24.79 11.85
CA ALA A 317 5.69 23.76 10.94
C ALA A 317 4.19 23.95 10.65
N GLN A 318 3.83 23.99 9.37
CA GLN A 318 2.45 23.92 8.89
C GLN A 318 2.25 22.59 8.17
N THR A 319 1.03 22.05 8.20
CA THR A 319 0.75 20.72 7.65
C THR A 319 -0.23 20.74 6.50
N PHE A 320 -0.04 19.84 5.54
CA PHE A 320 -1.10 19.42 4.63
C PHE A 320 -1.31 17.91 4.75
N THR A 321 -2.53 17.47 4.42
CA THR A 321 -2.92 16.07 4.48
C THR A 321 -3.30 15.59 3.08
N VAL A 322 -2.80 14.42 2.72
CA VAL A 322 -3.22 13.64 1.56
C VAL A 322 -4.14 12.54 2.07
N VAL A 323 -5.31 12.42 1.47
CA VAL A 323 -6.31 11.41 1.82
C VAL A 323 -6.38 10.43 0.67
N GLY A 324 -6.15 9.14 0.94
CA GLY A 324 -6.38 8.07 -0.02
C GLY A 324 -7.85 8.04 -0.41
N LYS A 325 -8.12 7.71 -1.65
CA LYS A 325 -9.49 7.64 -2.15
C LYS A 325 -9.74 6.22 -2.63
N ASP A 326 -10.93 5.74 -2.27
CA ASP A 326 -11.48 4.46 -2.68
C ASP A 326 -11.85 4.53 -4.17
N ASP A 327 -11.41 3.57 -4.96
CA ASP A 327 -11.91 3.35 -6.31
C ASP A 327 -12.40 1.89 -6.46
N THR A 328 -13.26 1.66 -7.44
CA THR A 328 -14.05 0.43 -7.54
C THR A 328 -13.34 -0.79 -8.17
N PRO A 329 -12.25 -0.66 -8.96
CA PRO A 329 -11.56 -1.83 -9.49
C PRO A 329 -10.39 -2.27 -8.60
N ALA A 330 -10.33 -3.58 -8.30
CA ALA A 330 -9.10 -4.22 -7.82
C ALA A 330 -7.96 -4.10 -8.86
N ASP A 331 -7.23 -2.99 -8.81
CA ASP A 331 -6.18 -2.64 -9.77
C ASP A 331 -4.75 -2.74 -9.18
N GLY A 332 -4.65 -3.07 -7.89
CA GLY A 332 -3.42 -3.22 -7.15
C GLY A 332 -2.82 -1.88 -6.73
N ASN A 333 -1.99 -1.87 -5.68
CA ASN A 333 -1.37 -0.63 -5.17
C ASN A 333 -0.84 0.34 -6.24
N ILE A 334 -1.53 1.47 -6.44
CA ILE A 334 -1.16 2.49 -7.43
C ILE A 334 -0.25 3.55 -6.82
N ALA A 335 0.82 3.88 -7.55
CA ALA A 335 1.74 4.95 -7.17
C ALA A 335 1.35 6.28 -7.83
N TYR A 336 1.25 7.34 -7.03
CA TYR A 336 0.96 8.69 -7.50
C TYR A 336 1.91 9.71 -6.83
N GLN A 337 1.88 10.96 -7.30
CA GLN A 337 2.78 12.00 -6.84
C GLN A 337 2.01 13.21 -6.32
N VAL A 338 2.49 13.78 -5.21
CA VAL A 338 2.13 15.14 -4.81
C VAL A 338 3.25 16.07 -5.24
N THR A 339 2.89 17.07 -6.04
CA THR A 339 3.81 18.10 -6.53
C THR A 339 3.54 19.43 -5.84
N GLY A 340 4.60 20.20 -5.58
CA GLY A 340 4.51 21.51 -4.93
C GLY A 340 5.04 22.62 -5.82
N SER A 341 4.32 23.73 -5.89
CA SER A 341 4.76 24.97 -6.57
C SER A 341 4.96 26.09 -5.57
N ILE A 342 6.04 26.88 -5.72
CA ILE A 342 6.35 28.03 -4.86
C ILE A 342 5.94 29.32 -5.57
N ASN A 343 5.05 30.08 -4.94
CA ASN A 343 4.52 31.35 -5.41
C ASN A 343 4.95 32.46 -4.43
N THR A 344 5.95 33.26 -4.82
CA THR A 344 6.49 34.32 -3.96
C THR A 344 7.15 35.45 -4.74
N MET A 345 7.18 36.65 -4.12
CA MET A 345 8.04 37.75 -4.56
C MET A 345 9.34 37.83 -3.76
N ASP A 346 9.54 36.94 -2.80
CA ASP A 346 10.78 36.84 -2.04
C ASP A 346 11.90 36.32 -2.94
N VAL A 347 12.89 37.16 -3.19
CA VAL A 347 14.01 36.82 -4.09
C VAL A 347 14.84 35.63 -3.60
N LYS A 348 14.79 35.27 -2.31
CA LYS A 348 15.53 34.11 -1.79
C LYS A 348 14.83 32.79 -2.12
N TYR A 349 13.50 32.81 -2.26
CA TYR A 349 12.67 31.63 -2.48
C TYR A 349 12.14 31.53 -3.92
N ASN A 350 12.23 32.61 -4.70
CA ASN A 350 11.83 32.64 -6.09
C ASN A 350 12.68 31.66 -6.94
N GLY A 351 12.01 30.77 -7.67
CA GLY A 351 12.65 29.78 -8.54
C GLY A 351 13.17 28.52 -7.85
N LEU A 352 12.96 28.37 -6.52
CA LEU A 352 13.19 27.09 -5.85
C LEU A 352 12.14 26.06 -6.30
N THR A 353 12.55 24.80 -6.37
CA THR A 353 11.68 23.67 -6.71
C THR A 353 11.44 22.78 -5.50
N ILE A 354 10.26 22.16 -5.46
CA ILE A 354 9.93 21.12 -4.48
C ILE A 354 10.02 19.79 -5.22
N SER A 355 10.80 18.85 -4.67
CA SER A 355 10.85 17.49 -5.19
C SER A 355 9.47 16.84 -5.06
N PRO A 356 8.99 16.12 -6.09
CA PRO A 356 7.75 15.37 -5.99
C PRO A 356 7.81 14.39 -4.81
N ILE A 357 6.71 14.32 -4.07
CA ILE A 357 6.51 13.36 -3.01
C ILE A 357 5.82 12.17 -3.64
N LEU A 358 6.48 11.01 -3.66
CA LEU A 358 5.88 9.78 -4.16
C LEU A 358 5.06 9.15 -3.04
N LEU A 359 3.82 8.82 -3.34
CA LEU A 359 2.94 8.04 -2.47
C LEU A 359 2.48 6.78 -3.20
N THR A 360 2.01 5.82 -2.41
CA THR A 360 1.31 4.63 -2.91
C THR A 360 -0.04 4.55 -2.21
N ASN A 361 -1.12 4.48 -2.98
CA ASN A 361 -2.42 4.08 -2.47
C ASN A 361 -2.40 2.55 -2.37
N ILE A 362 -2.67 2.00 -1.19
CA ILE A 362 -2.78 0.56 -1.00
C ILE A 362 -4.18 0.13 -1.38
N ASP A 363 -4.22 -0.83 -2.30
CA ASP A 363 -5.40 -1.52 -2.77
C ASP A 363 -5.94 -2.41 -1.64
N ASN A 364 -7.18 -2.15 -1.22
CA ASN A 364 -7.89 -2.99 -0.26
C ASN A 364 -8.98 -3.85 -0.91
N ASP A 365 -9.11 -3.81 -2.23
CA ASP A 365 -10.07 -4.60 -2.97
C ASP A 365 -9.69 -6.06 -3.11
N VAL A 366 -10.72 -6.91 -3.11
CA VAL A 366 -10.62 -8.34 -3.29
C VAL A 366 -11.27 -8.69 -4.64
N PRO A 367 -10.58 -9.41 -5.55
CA PRO A 367 -11.17 -9.81 -6.81
C PRO A 367 -12.45 -10.62 -6.62
N GLY A 368 -13.43 -10.36 -7.48
CA GLY A 368 -14.70 -11.08 -7.49
C GLY A 368 -14.55 -12.59 -7.60
N GLN A 369 -15.43 -13.29 -6.91
CA GLN A 369 -15.49 -14.74 -6.78
C GLN A 369 -16.78 -15.31 -7.36
N THR A 370 -16.80 -16.63 -7.52
CA THR A 370 -18.05 -17.37 -7.76
C THR A 370 -18.38 -18.17 -6.52
N ILE A 371 -19.45 -17.80 -5.85
CA ILE A 371 -19.89 -18.35 -4.56
C ILE A 371 -21.18 -19.11 -4.77
N TYR A 372 -21.25 -20.31 -4.20
CA TYR A 372 -22.42 -21.16 -4.26
C TYR A 372 -22.89 -21.46 -2.83
N GLY A 373 -24.19 -21.39 -2.61
CA GLY A 373 -24.88 -21.96 -1.45
C GLY A 373 -24.68 -23.47 -1.36
N ASP A 374 -25.20 -24.05 -0.28
CA ASP A 374 -25.05 -25.47 0.04
C ASP A 374 -25.40 -26.35 -1.18
N VAL A 375 -24.53 -27.31 -1.47
CA VAL A 375 -24.69 -28.27 -2.58
C VAL A 375 -25.83 -29.24 -2.35
N ASP A 376 -26.29 -29.38 -1.12
CA ASP A 376 -27.35 -30.31 -0.75
C ASP A 376 -28.73 -29.63 -0.61
N GLY A 377 -28.85 -28.30 -0.73
CA GLY A 377 -30.13 -27.55 -0.79
C GLY A 377 -31.05 -27.71 0.44
N GLN A 378 -30.46 -27.92 1.62
CA GLN A 378 -31.20 -28.33 2.82
C GLN A 378 -31.34 -27.25 3.89
N GLN A 379 -30.69 -26.10 3.74
CA GLN A 379 -30.75 -24.98 4.68
C GLN A 379 -30.74 -23.66 3.91
N ASN A 380 -31.36 -22.64 4.51
CA ASN A 380 -31.21 -21.25 4.09
C ASN A 380 -29.75 -20.82 4.26
N ASP A 381 -29.18 -20.22 3.24
CA ASP A 381 -27.82 -19.72 3.21
C ASP A 381 -27.76 -18.22 3.52
N VAL A 382 -26.65 -17.80 4.13
CA VAL A 382 -26.29 -16.38 4.28
C VAL A 382 -24.95 -16.20 3.59
N ILE A 383 -24.98 -15.57 2.42
CA ILE A 383 -23.82 -15.42 1.56
C ILE A 383 -23.50 -13.94 1.40
N THR A 384 -22.22 -13.61 1.54
CA THR A 384 -21.71 -12.26 1.32
C THR A 384 -20.53 -12.32 0.36
N GLY A 385 -20.58 -11.48 -0.67
CA GLY A 385 -19.52 -11.27 -1.65
C GLY A 385 -18.27 -10.63 -1.07
N THR A 386 -17.34 -10.39 -1.98
CA THR A 386 -16.07 -9.68 -1.81
C THR A 386 -16.26 -8.19 -2.08
N THR A 387 -15.24 -7.46 -2.53
CA THR A 387 -15.39 -6.06 -2.96
C THR A 387 -15.25 -5.89 -4.48
N GLY A 388 -15.10 -7.00 -5.21
CA GLY A 388 -15.06 -6.99 -6.67
C GLY A 388 -16.21 -7.83 -7.23
N GLY A 389 -16.56 -7.59 -8.50
CA GLY A 389 -17.75 -8.19 -9.13
C GLY A 389 -17.88 -9.72 -9.01
N ASP A 390 -18.75 -10.14 -8.13
CA ASP A 390 -19.03 -11.51 -7.71
C ASP A 390 -20.13 -12.18 -8.56
N LYS A 391 -20.17 -13.51 -8.45
CA LYS A 391 -21.30 -14.33 -8.90
C LYS A 391 -21.78 -15.20 -7.75
N ILE A 392 -22.96 -14.89 -7.21
CA ILE A 392 -23.52 -15.55 -6.03
C ILE A 392 -24.73 -16.37 -6.45
N TYR A 393 -24.78 -17.64 -6.05
CA TYR A 393 -25.92 -18.53 -6.32
C TYR A 393 -26.46 -19.11 -5.00
N GLY A 394 -27.68 -18.73 -4.61
CA GLY A 394 -28.40 -19.26 -3.43
C GLY A 394 -28.85 -20.71 -3.63
N ARG A 395 -29.58 -20.95 -4.72
CA ARG A 395 -30.10 -22.23 -5.24
C ARG A 395 -31.47 -22.64 -4.71
N ASP A 396 -31.55 -23.32 -3.58
CA ASP A 396 -32.80 -23.91 -3.06
C ASP A 396 -33.03 -23.38 -1.64
N LEU A 397 -34.30 -23.14 -1.29
CA LEU A 397 -34.76 -22.51 -0.04
C LEU A 397 -34.52 -21.00 0.00
N GLY A 398 -35.02 -20.34 1.05
CA GLY A 398 -34.95 -18.88 1.15
C GLY A 398 -33.61 -18.38 1.68
N ASP A 399 -32.83 -17.70 0.87
CA ASP A 399 -31.46 -17.27 1.14
C ASP A 399 -31.33 -15.78 1.44
N ASP A 400 -30.22 -15.38 2.05
CA ASP A 400 -29.82 -13.99 2.31
C ASP A 400 -28.48 -13.73 1.62
N LEU A 401 -28.52 -13.02 0.49
CA LEU A 401 -27.43 -12.88 -0.46
C LEU A 401 -27.06 -11.39 -0.60
N SER A 402 -25.80 -11.04 -0.35
CA SER A 402 -25.27 -9.67 -0.50
C SER A 402 -24.03 -9.66 -1.39
N GLY A 403 -24.04 -8.80 -2.41
CA GLY A 403 -22.94 -8.56 -3.36
C GLY A 403 -21.80 -7.75 -2.74
N ARG A 404 -22.15 -6.62 -2.09
CA ARG A 404 -21.26 -5.62 -1.47
C ARG A 404 -20.75 -4.59 -2.47
N LEU A 405 -19.43 -4.49 -2.68
CA LEU A 405 -18.87 -3.53 -3.63
C LEU A 405 -18.61 -4.26 -4.95
N GLY A 406 -18.71 -3.52 -6.05
CA GLY A 406 -18.41 -4.02 -7.37
C GLY A 406 -19.67 -4.47 -8.11
N ASN A 407 -19.53 -4.75 -9.40
CA ASN A 407 -20.67 -5.08 -10.25
C ASN A 407 -20.98 -6.58 -10.20
N ASP A 408 -21.99 -6.93 -9.41
CA ASP A 408 -22.28 -8.29 -9.00
C ASP A 408 -23.38 -8.96 -9.84
N GLN A 409 -23.40 -10.29 -9.78
CA GLN A 409 -24.50 -11.12 -10.27
C GLN A 409 -24.98 -12.01 -9.15
N VAL A 410 -26.20 -11.76 -8.66
CA VAL A 410 -26.80 -12.49 -7.54
C VAL A 410 -28.02 -13.26 -8.04
N TYR A 411 -28.02 -14.57 -7.83
CA TYR A 411 -29.09 -15.49 -8.22
C TYR A 411 -29.70 -16.13 -6.97
N GLY A 412 -30.98 -15.85 -6.69
CA GLY A 412 -31.76 -16.39 -5.57
C GLY A 412 -32.00 -17.88 -5.75
N GLY A 413 -32.87 -18.23 -6.70
CA GLY A 413 -33.16 -19.61 -7.07
C GLY A 413 -34.58 -20.00 -6.74
N TYR A 414 -34.77 -21.11 -6.02
CA TYR A 414 -36.05 -21.50 -5.46
C TYR A 414 -36.13 -21.05 -4.02
N GLY A 415 -37.08 -20.20 -3.66
CA GLY A 415 -37.21 -19.77 -2.27
C GLY A 415 -37.80 -18.39 -2.20
N ASN A 416 -38.07 -17.92 -0.98
CA ASN A 416 -38.30 -16.49 -0.83
C ASN A 416 -36.97 -15.91 -0.36
N ASP A 417 -36.24 -15.28 -1.28
CA ASP A 417 -34.87 -14.85 -1.08
C ASP A 417 -34.78 -13.35 -0.76
N LEU A 418 -33.69 -12.98 -0.08
CA LEU A 418 -33.27 -11.59 0.11
C LEU A 418 -32.00 -11.37 -0.70
N LEU A 419 -32.06 -10.51 -1.71
CA LEU A 419 -30.94 -10.17 -2.58
C LEU A 419 -30.58 -8.70 -2.41
N PHE A 420 -29.31 -8.43 -2.14
CA PHE A 420 -28.75 -7.09 -2.01
C PHE A 420 -27.57 -6.93 -2.97
N GLY A 421 -27.63 -5.96 -3.87
CA GLY A 421 -26.49 -5.57 -4.71
C GLY A 421 -25.46 -4.79 -3.89
N GLU A 422 -25.94 -3.73 -3.22
CA GLU A 422 -25.18 -2.74 -2.46
C GLU A 422 -24.54 -1.64 -3.34
N GLU A 423 -23.23 -1.63 -3.58
CA GLU A 423 -22.58 -0.61 -4.42
C GLU A 423 -22.03 -1.22 -5.71
N GLY A 424 -22.51 -0.77 -6.86
CA GLY A 424 -22.07 -1.29 -8.15
C GLY A 424 -23.20 -1.26 -9.17
N ASP A 425 -22.90 -1.51 -10.45
CA ASP A 425 -23.96 -1.78 -11.43
C ASP A 425 -24.29 -3.29 -11.38
N ASP A 426 -25.29 -3.66 -10.58
CA ASP A 426 -25.55 -5.04 -10.20
C ASP A 426 -26.62 -5.72 -11.05
N LYS A 427 -26.61 -7.06 -11.03
CA LYS A 427 -27.64 -7.90 -11.64
C LYS A 427 -28.20 -8.86 -10.63
N LEU A 428 -29.43 -8.61 -10.23
CA LEU A 428 -30.15 -9.41 -9.25
C LEU A 428 -31.21 -10.24 -9.99
N TYR A 429 -31.25 -11.54 -9.72
CA TYR A 429 -32.19 -12.50 -10.30
C TYR A 429 -32.89 -13.28 -9.17
N GLY A 430 -34.17 -13.02 -8.92
CA GLY A 430 -34.96 -13.75 -7.91
C GLY A 430 -35.24 -15.20 -8.33
N GLU A 431 -35.61 -15.38 -9.60
CA GLU A 431 -35.96 -16.65 -10.24
C GLU A 431 -37.34 -17.23 -9.87
N GLN A 432 -37.54 -17.91 -8.74
CA GLN A 432 -38.80 -18.57 -8.39
C GLN A 432 -39.25 -18.21 -6.98
N ASP A 433 -40.57 -18.19 -6.77
CA ASP A 433 -41.22 -17.81 -5.51
C ASP A 433 -41.06 -16.29 -5.23
N ASN A 434 -41.29 -15.79 -4.01
CA ASN A 434 -41.44 -14.34 -3.78
C ASN A 434 -40.20 -13.75 -3.14
N ASP A 435 -39.52 -12.90 -3.89
CA ASP A 435 -38.21 -12.38 -3.51
C ASP A 435 -38.26 -10.91 -3.08
N TYR A 436 -37.26 -10.51 -2.29
CA TYR A 436 -36.99 -9.12 -1.98
C TYR A 436 -35.62 -8.77 -2.56
N MET A 437 -35.57 -7.74 -3.40
CA MET A 437 -34.38 -7.35 -4.13
C MET A 437 -34.13 -5.85 -3.94
N ASP A 438 -32.94 -5.48 -3.48
CA ASP A 438 -32.47 -4.09 -3.30
C ASP A 438 -31.13 -3.93 -4.02
N GLY A 439 -31.11 -3.20 -5.14
CA GLY A 439 -29.92 -2.97 -5.95
C GLY A 439 -28.89 -2.11 -5.22
N GLY A 440 -29.32 -1.00 -4.62
CA GLY A 440 -28.50 -0.14 -3.78
C GLY A 440 -28.06 1.12 -4.51
N THR A 441 -26.78 1.26 -4.85
CA THR A 441 -26.27 2.39 -5.62
C THR A 441 -25.59 1.90 -6.88
N GLY A 442 -25.90 2.52 -8.01
CA GLY A 442 -25.41 2.12 -9.32
C GLY A 442 -26.57 2.02 -10.31
N ASN A 443 -26.32 1.53 -11.51
CA ASN A 443 -27.38 1.30 -12.50
C ASN A 443 -27.70 -0.20 -12.51
N ASP A 444 -28.67 -0.57 -11.71
CA ASP A 444 -28.93 -1.96 -11.39
C ASP A 444 -29.93 -2.60 -12.37
N THR A 445 -29.81 -3.91 -12.53
CA THR A 445 -30.78 -4.72 -13.26
C THR A 445 -31.42 -5.73 -12.32
N LEU A 446 -32.73 -5.61 -12.09
CA LEU A 446 -33.49 -6.48 -11.19
C LEU A 446 -34.51 -7.29 -12.00
N ASP A 447 -34.39 -8.61 -11.98
CA ASP A 447 -35.33 -9.55 -12.58
C ASP A 447 -35.94 -10.44 -11.50
N GLY A 448 -37.19 -10.17 -11.13
CA GLY A 448 -37.89 -10.92 -10.07
C GLY A 448 -38.19 -12.37 -10.47
N GLY A 449 -38.39 -12.64 -11.76
CA GLY A 449 -38.74 -13.98 -12.22
C GLY A 449 -40.20 -14.35 -11.96
N ALA A 450 -40.45 -15.43 -11.22
CA ALA A 450 -41.79 -15.97 -11.00
C ALA A 450 -42.21 -15.84 -9.54
N GLY A 451 -42.98 -14.82 -9.22
CA GLY A 451 -43.27 -14.52 -7.82
C GLY A 451 -44.22 -13.36 -7.67
N ALA A 452 -44.42 -12.93 -6.44
CA ALA A 452 -44.86 -11.57 -6.14
C ALA A 452 -43.67 -10.86 -5.50
N ASP A 453 -42.79 -10.33 -6.34
CA ASP A 453 -41.47 -9.87 -5.91
C ASP A 453 -41.51 -8.41 -5.45
N THR A 454 -40.58 -8.02 -4.59
CA THR A 454 -40.36 -6.62 -4.24
C THR A 454 -39.03 -6.17 -4.85
N LEU A 455 -39.09 -5.22 -5.78
CA LEU A 455 -37.92 -4.74 -6.50
C LEU A 455 -37.64 -3.29 -6.11
N ILE A 456 -36.43 -3.01 -5.63
CA ILE A 456 -35.94 -1.68 -5.27
C ILE A 456 -34.61 -1.50 -5.99
N GLY A 457 -34.54 -0.62 -6.99
CA GLY A 457 -33.29 -0.35 -7.71
C GLY A 457 -32.34 0.43 -6.81
N GLY A 458 -32.77 1.60 -6.36
CA GLY A 458 -32.00 2.40 -5.41
C GLY A 458 -31.57 3.69 -6.08
N ALA A 459 -30.32 4.11 -5.94
CA ALA A 459 -29.81 5.34 -6.54
C ALA A 459 -29.05 5.05 -7.83
N GLY A 460 -29.35 5.78 -8.91
CA GLY A 460 -28.82 5.52 -10.25
C GLY A 460 -29.94 5.10 -11.20
N ASN A 461 -29.63 4.78 -12.45
CA ASN A 461 -30.66 4.51 -13.47
C ASN A 461 -30.91 3.00 -13.57
N ASP A 462 -31.99 2.54 -12.96
CA ASP A 462 -32.25 1.14 -12.76
C ASP A 462 -33.17 0.54 -13.84
N THR A 463 -33.05 -0.76 -14.04
CA THR A 463 -33.88 -1.53 -14.97
C THR A 463 -34.56 -2.68 -14.25
N TYR A 464 -35.88 -2.64 -14.21
CA TYR A 464 -36.74 -3.65 -13.59
C TYR A 464 -37.38 -4.53 -14.67
N TYR A 465 -37.15 -5.84 -14.60
CA TYR A 465 -37.83 -6.84 -15.41
C TYR A 465 -38.97 -7.45 -14.60
N LEU A 466 -40.20 -7.22 -15.06
CA LEU A 466 -41.37 -7.80 -14.40
C LEU A 466 -41.54 -9.28 -14.73
N GLY A 467 -41.94 -10.02 -13.71
CA GLY A 467 -42.29 -11.42 -13.77
C GLY A 467 -43.61 -11.72 -14.49
N TYR A 468 -43.93 -13.01 -14.54
CA TYR A 468 -45.00 -13.58 -15.38
C TYR A 468 -46.43 -13.09 -15.07
N ASP A 469 -46.70 -12.48 -13.92
CA ASP A 469 -48.08 -12.25 -13.46
C ASP A 469 -48.41 -10.84 -12.90
N ALA A 470 -47.53 -9.85 -13.11
CA ALA A 470 -47.70 -8.46 -12.66
C ALA A 470 -47.95 -8.29 -11.17
N LYS A 471 -47.50 -9.25 -10.35
CA LYS A 471 -47.64 -9.14 -8.89
C LYS A 471 -46.49 -8.40 -8.24
N ASP A 472 -45.42 -8.17 -8.98
CA ASP A 472 -44.24 -7.49 -8.47
C ASP A 472 -44.57 -6.06 -8.05
N VAL A 473 -43.93 -5.65 -6.97
CA VAL A 473 -44.03 -4.33 -6.40
C VAL A 473 -42.69 -3.66 -6.56
N ILE A 474 -42.64 -2.69 -7.46
CA ILE A 474 -41.49 -1.82 -7.62
C ILE A 474 -41.60 -0.65 -6.63
N THR A 475 -40.52 -0.40 -5.89
CA THR A 475 -40.42 0.71 -4.94
C THR A 475 -39.21 1.59 -5.25
N GLU A 476 -39.45 2.75 -5.87
CA GLU A 476 -38.40 3.72 -6.16
C GLU A 476 -37.86 4.38 -4.89
N LYS A 477 -36.53 4.33 -4.72
CA LYS A 477 -35.80 5.01 -3.65
C LYS A 477 -34.70 5.96 -4.18
N GLY A 478 -34.58 6.12 -5.49
CA GLY A 478 -33.56 6.93 -6.15
C GLY A 478 -33.72 8.44 -6.02
N LEU A 479 -32.79 9.15 -6.65
CA LEU A 479 -32.85 10.60 -6.75
C LEU A 479 -33.80 11.01 -7.89
N SER A 480 -34.40 12.20 -7.80
CA SER A 480 -35.30 12.70 -8.84
C SER A 480 -34.62 13.01 -10.19
N THR A 481 -33.31 12.84 -10.29
CA THR A 481 -32.52 12.99 -11.52
C THR A 481 -32.30 11.69 -12.26
N ASP A 482 -32.58 10.58 -11.59
CA ASP A 482 -32.42 9.24 -12.12
C ASP A 482 -33.52 8.96 -13.15
N ILE A 483 -33.26 8.03 -14.06
CA ILE A 483 -34.16 7.69 -15.17
C ILE A 483 -34.33 6.18 -15.20
N ASP A 484 -35.38 5.71 -14.56
CA ASP A 484 -35.60 4.30 -14.34
C ASP A 484 -36.48 3.68 -15.42
N THR A 485 -36.26 2.40 -15.66
CA THR A 485 -36.88 1.65 -16.76
C THR A 485 -37.58 0.41 -16.25
N VAL A 486 -38.86 0.26 -16.59
CA VAL A 486 -39.58 -1.00 -16.42
C VAL A 486 -39.71 -1.70 -17.77
N ILE A 487 -39.23 -2.92 -17.83
CA ILE A 487 -39.39 -3.83 -18.94
C ILE A 487 -40.46 -4.85 -18.57
N VAL A 488 -41.43 -5.00 -19.46
CA VAL A 488 -42.50 -5.99 -19.34
C VAL A 488 -42.24 -7.08 -20.38
N PRO A 489 -41.46 -8.12 -20.03
CA PRO A 489 -41.06 -9.16 -20.95
C PRO A 489 -42.13 -10.21 -21.18
N TYR A 490 -43.22 -10.23 -20.41
CA TYR A 490 -44.29 -11.22 -20.52
C TYR A 490 -45.66 -10.57 -20.75
N GLN A 491 -46.62 -11.37 -21.20
CA GLN A 491 -47.95 -10.87 -21.56
C GLN A 491 -48.75 -10.41 -20.33
N LEU A 492 -48.77 -9.10 -20.10
CA LEU A 492 -49.69 -8.45 -19.18
C LEU A 492 -50.81 -7.76 -19.94
N THR A 493 -52.05 -7.95 -19.49
CA THR A 493 -53.19 -7.23 -20.08
C THR A 493 -53.05 -5.71 -19.92
N ARG A 494 -52.40 -5.24 -18.84
CA ARG A 494 -52.11 -3.83 -18.59
C ARG A 494 -51.13 -3.66 -17.44
N TYR A 495 -50.17 -2.77 -17.59
CA TYR A 495 -49.30 -2.32 -16.50
C TYR A 495 -49.32 -0.80 -16.38
N THR A 496 -49.25 -0.29 -15.15
CA THR A 496 -49.16 1.15 -14.86
C THR A 496 -47.84 1.41 -14.16
N LEU A 497 -47.04 2.32 -14.71
CA LEU A 497 -45.74 2.65 -14.14
C LEU A 497 -45.92 3.23 -12.72
N PRO A 498 -45.18 2.72 -11.72
CA PRO A 498 -45.11 3.33 -10.39
C PRO A 498 -44.64 4.78 -10.47
N THR A 499 -44.89 5.55 -9.41
CA THR A 499 -44.32 6.91 -9.28
C THR A 499 -42.81 6.85 -9.21
N GLY A 500 -42.12 7.70 -9.98
CA GLY A 500 -40.66 7.75 -10.02
C GLY A 500 -40.03 6.95 -11.16
N ILE A 501 -40.83 6.21 -11.94
CA ILE A 501 -40.36 5.56 -13.17
C ILE A 501 -40.61 6.46 -14.38
N GLU A 502 -39.60 6.63 -15.23
CA GLU A 502 -39.69 7.44 -16.44
C GLU A 502 -39.95 6.59 -17.69
N LYS A 503 -39.48 5.33 -17.75
CA LYS A 503 -39.57 4.51 -18.97
C LYS A 503 -40.33 3.22 -18.76
N GLY A 504 -41.16 2.86 -19.73
CA GLY A 504 -41.85 1.58 -19.81
C GLY A 504 -41.71 0.98 -21.20
N ALA A 505 -41.37 -0.31 -21.30
CA ALA A 505 -41.24 -1.00 -22.58
C ALA A 505 -41.87 -2.40 -22.57
N LEU A 506 -42.61 -2.73 -23.63
CA LEU A 506 -43.08 -4.08 -23.91
C LEU A 506 -42.09 -4.78 -24.85
N THR A 507 -41.61 -5.99 -24.53
CA THR A 507 -40.58 -6.66 -25.37
C THR A 507 -41.03 -7.94 -26.06
N GLU A 508 -42.20 -8.52 -25.73
CA GLU A 508 -42.77 -9.65 -26.48
C GLU A 508 -43.31 -9.20 -27.83
N SER A 509 -42.86 -9.78 -28.95
CA SER A 509 -42.95 -9.09 -30.24
C SER A 509 -44.26 -9.19 -31.02
N THR A 510 -45.30 -9.91 -30.59
CA THR A 510 -46.55 -10.02 -31.40
C THR A 510 -47.86 -10.12 -30.59
N LEU A 511 -47.81 -9.97 -29.26
CA LEU A 511 -49.00 -10.07 -28.41
C LEU A 511 -49.35 -8.69 -27.83
N ALA A 512 -50.64 -8.36 -27.86
CA ALA A 512 -51.17 -7.13 -27.27
C ALA A 512 -50.83 -7.04 -25.78
N GLY A 513 -50.12 -5.98 -25.40
CA GLY A 513 -49.93 -5.49 -24.04
C GLY A 513 -50.27 -4.01 -23.94
N ASN A 514 -50.50 -3.51 -22.72
CA ASN A 514 -50.88 -2.10 -22.51
C ASN A 514 -50.00 -1.46 -21.43
N LEU A 515 -49.56 -0.22 -21.66
CA LEU A 515 -48.77 0.57 -20.72
C LEU A 515 -49.49 1.88 -20.38
N ILE A 516 -49.47 2.23 -19.11
CA ILE A 516 -49.92 3.53 -18.61
C ILE A 516 -48.76 4.18 -17.86
N GLY A 517 -48.43 5.42 -18.19
CA GLY A 517 -47.47 6.25 -17.48
C GLY A 517 -47.98 6.70 -16.11
N ASN A 518 -47.26 7.65 -15.52
CA ASN A 518 -47.57 8.28 -14.25
C ASN A 518 -47.75 9.80 -14.43
N SER A 519 -47.33 10.62 -13.47
CA SER A 519 -47.44 12.09 -13.57
C SER A 519 -46.15 12.79 -14.02
N ALA A 520 -45.09 12.02 -14.31
CA ALA A 520 -43.80 12.49 -14.80
C ALA A 520 -43.77 12.45 -16.34
N ASN A 521 -42.68 12.92 -16.94
CA ASN A 521 -42.50 12.82 -18.39
C ASN A 521 -42.09 11.39 -18.73
N ASN A 522 -43.00 10.60 -19.28
CA ASN A 522 -42.76 9.20 -19.57
C ASN A 522 -42.33 8.92 -21.01
N THR A 523 -41.50 7.90 -21.20
CA THR A 523 -41.31 7.26 -22.50
C THR A 523 -41.91 5.86 -22.47
N LEU A 524 -42.93 5.62 -23.28
CA LEU A 524 -43.63 4.34 -23.38
C LEU A 524 -43.40 3.74 -24.76
N THR A 525 -42.87 2.52 -24.79
CA THR A 525 -42.64 1.75 -26.02
C THR A 525 -43.53 0.51 -26.03
N GLY A 526 -44.32 0.39 -27.09
CA GLY A 526 -45.13 -0.77 -27.44
C GLY A 526 -44.29 -1.93 -27.95
N ASN A 527 -44.95 -2.88 -28.60
CA ASN A 527 -44.33 -4.04 -29.22
C ASN A 527 -44.90 -4.25 -30.63
N GLY A 528 -44.96 -5.49 -31.13
CA GLY A 528 -45.49 -5.77 -32.47
C GLY A 528 -46.95 -6.22 -32.51
N GLY A 529 -47.71 -6.03 -31.43
CA GLY A 529 -49.15 -6.32 -31.38
C GLY A 529 -49.93 -5.10 -30.91
N ASP A 530 -51.24 -5.09 -31.14
CA ASP A 530 -52.14 -3.96 -30.86
C ASP A 530 -52.07 -3.48 -29.39
N ASN A 531 -51.40 -2.35 -29.12
CA ASN A 531 -51.15 -1.82 -27.79
C ASN A 531 -52.09 -0.66 -27.44
N LEU A 532 -52.45 -0.53 -26.16
CA LEU A 532 -52.96 0.70 -25.57
C LEU A 532 -51.84 1.36 -24.77
N LEU A 533 -51.38 2.52 -25.23
CA LEU A 533 -50.37 3.34 -24.55
C LEU A 533 -51.04 4.62 -24.04
N SER A 534 -50.88 4.92 -22.75
CA SER A 534 -51.40 6.16 -22.15
C SER A 534 -50.32 6.88 -21.36
N GLY A 535 -49.94 8.10 -21.76
CA GLY A 535 -48.91 8.91 -21.08
C GLY A 535 -49.35 9.42 -19.71
N ALA A 536 -50.66 9.67 -19.57
CA ALA A 536 -51.31 10.23 -18.39
C ALA A 536 -51.01 11.72 -18.19
N ALA A 537 -50.10 12.12 -17.32
CA ALA A 537 -49.75 13.53 -17.16
C ALA A 537 -48.25 13.71 -17.26
N GLY A 538 -47.79 14.73 -17.96
CA GLY A 538 -46.36 14.87 -18.24
C GLY A 538 -46.16 15.33 -19.66
N ARG A 539 -44.92 15.42 -20.11
CA ARG A 539 -44.59 15.56 -21.53
C ARG A 539 -44.08 14.21 -22.00
N ASP A 540 -44.99 13.42 -22.56
CA ASP A 540 -44.76 12.01 -22.79
C ASP A 540 -44.30 11.72 -24.21
N LEU A 541 -43.56 10.63 -24.39
CA LEU A 541 -43.19 10.04 -25.68
C LEU A 541 -43.82 8.65 -25.76
N LEU A 542 -44.79 8.47 -26.65
CA LEU A 542 -45.46 7.18 -26.88
C LEU A 542 -45.07 6.66 -28.26
N LEU A 543 -44.58 5.42 -28.30
CA LEU A 543 -44.13 4.72 -29.51
C LEU A 543 -44.90 3.41 -29.63
N GLY A 544 -45.85 3.30 -30.57
CA GLY A 544 -46.67 2.09 -30.79
C GLY A 544 -45.89 0.92 -31.40
N ASP A 545 -44.95 1.22 -32.28
CA ASP A 545 -44.13 0.27 -33.07
C ASP A 545 -44.90 -0.47 -34.19
N MET A 546 -45.28 -1.73 -34.06
CA MET A 546 -46.11 -2.41 -35.08
C MET A 546 -47.42 -2.90 -34.44
N GLY A 547 -48.48 -2.98 -35.23
CA GLY A 547 -49.79 -3.35 -34.72
C GLY A 547 -50.74 -2.19 -34.84
N ASN A 548 -52.01 -2.41 -34.49
CA ASN A 548 -53.02 -1.36 -34.53
C ASN A 548 -53.13 -0.74 -33.13
N ASP A 549 -52.39 0.34 -32.90
CA ASP A 549 -52.19 0.86 -31.57
C ASP A 549 -53.20 1.94 -31.20
N VAL A 550 -53.42 2.14 -29.91
CA VAL A 550 -54.24 3.22 -29.35
C VAL A 550 -53.36 4.06 -28.42
N LEU A 551 -53.07 5.29 -28.84
CA LEU A 551 -52.20 6.22 -28.13
C LEU A 551 -53.03 7.35 -27.50
N LEU A 552 -52.91 7.51 -26.19
CA LEU A 552 -53.49 8.59 -25.40
C LEU A 552 -52.33 9.38 -24.78
N GLY A 553 -52.01 10.56 -25.31
CA GLY A 553 -50.99 11.43 -24.68
C GLY A 553 -51.37 11.78 -23.24
N GLY A 554 -52.57 12.33 -23.09
CA GLY A 554 -53.12 12.70 -21.78
C GLY A 554 -53.02 14.20 -21.59
N SER A 555 -52.43 14.65 -20.48
CA SER A 555 -52.20 16.07 -20.22
C SER A 555 -50.73 16.44 -20.30
N GLY A 556 -50.43 17.34 -21.23
CA GLY A 556 -49.13 17.97 -21.40
C GLY A 556 -48.83 18.05 -22.88
N ASN A 557 -47.59 18.35 -23.25
CA ASN A 557 -47.23 18.43 -24.68
C ASN A 557 -46.54 17.13 -25.05
N ASP A 558 -47.32 16.20 -25.58
CA ASP A 558 -46.89 14.82 -25.81
C ASP A 558 -46.38 14.62 -27.24
N THR A 559 -45.59 13.58 -27.45
CA THR A 559 -45.09 13.15 -28.76
C THR A 559 -45.56 11.72 -28.99
N LEU A 560 -46.34 11.50 -30.04
CA LEU A 560 -47.03 10.25 -30.33
C LEU A 560 -46.57 9.73 -31.69
N SER A 561 -46.09 8.49 -31.75
CA SER A 561 -45.77 7.78 -32.97
C SER A 561 -46.55 6.47 -32.99
N GLY A 562 -47.48 6.31 -33.93
CA GLY A 562 -48.26 5.07 -34.06
C GLY A 562 -47.40 3.93 -34.55
N GLY A 563 -46.55 4.20 -35.54
CA GLY A 563 -45.70 3.22 -36.17
C GLY A 563 -46.35 2.60 -37.40
N ALA A 564 -46.39 1.26 -37.47
CA ALA A 564 -46.94 0.53 -38.59
C ALA A 564 -48.22 -0.22 -38.20
N GLY A 565 -49.34 0.22 -38.75
CA GLY A 565 -50.65 -0.42 -38.58
C GLY A 565 -51.76 0.58 -38.82
N GLU A 566 -52.98 0.24 -38.41
CA GLU A 566 -54.10 1.17 -38.35
C GLU A 566 -54.18 1.76 -36.93
N ASP A 567 -53.54 2.91 -36.72
CA ASP A 567 -53.36 3.46 -35.38
C ASP A 567 -54.45 4.48 -35.00
N ILE A 568 -54.72 4.58 -33.71
CA ILE A 568 -55.69 5.50 -33.11
C ILE A 568 -54.97 6.48 -32.20
N PHE A 569 -55.02 7.76 -32.57
CA PHE A 569 -54.60 8.86 -31.71
C PHE A 569 -55.85 9.44 -31.02
N LYS A 570 -55.99 9.21 -29.71
CA LYS A 570 -57.21 9.54 -28.97
C LYS A 570 -57.02 10.76 -28.08
N PHE A 571 -57.92 11.74 -28.25
CA PHE A 571 -58.01 12.95 -27.44
C PHE A 571 -59.23 12.88 -26.53
N ASP A 572 -58.99 12.60 -25.25
CA ASP A 572 -60.01 12.49 -24.20
C ASP A 572 -59.67 13.30 -22.92
N SER A 573 -58.70 14.21 -23.03
CA SER A 573 -58.32 15.15 -21.97
C SER A 573 -58.90 16.55 -22.21
N ALA A 574 -59.00 17.35 -21.14
CA ALA A 574 -59.57 18.70 -21.23
C ALA A 574 -58.75 19.62 -22.14
N LEU A 575 -59.44 20.44 -22.94
CA LEU A 575 -58.82 21.45 -23.81
C LEU A 575 -58.05 22.48 -22.97
N THR A 576 -56.74 22.31 -22.93
CA THR A 576 -55.79 23.24 -22.33
C THR A 576 -54.92 23.86 -23.43
N ALA A 577 -53.99 24.76 -23.10
CA ALA A 577 -53.06 25.30 -24.10
C ALA A 577 -51.94 24.30 -24.50
N ASN A 578 -52.19 23.01 -24.26
CA ASN A 578 -51.25 21.94 -24.54
C ASN A 578 -51.43 21.48 -25.99
N THR A 579 -50.33 21.13 -26.65
CA THR A 579 -50.31 20.71 -28.04
C THR A 579 -49.47 19.47 -28.19
N ASP A 580 -50.11 18.39 -28.62
CA ASP A 580 -49.44 17.13 -28.90
C ASP A 580 -48.79 17.16 -30.29
N THR A 581 -47.80 16.31 -30.50
CA THR A 581 -47.13 16.13 -31.79
C THR A 581 -47.29 14.70 -32.24
N ILE A 582 -48.01 14.48 -33.34
CA ILE A 582 -48.13 13.18 -34.00
C ILE A 582 -47.09 13.11 -35.12
N THR A 583 -46.13 12.18 -34.99
CA THR A 583 -44.91 12.21 -35.81
C THR A 583 -45.02 11.49 -37.15
N ASP A 584 -45.94 10.53 -37.30
CA ASP A 584 -45.97 9.59 -38.43
C ASP A 584 -47.36 9.33 -39.03
N PHE A 585 -48.37 10.16 -38.72
CA PHE A 585 -49.76 9.97 -39.15
C PHE A 585 -49.93 9.58 -40.65
N SER A 586 -50.47 8.38 -40.89
CA SER A 586 -50.92 7.86 -42.18
C SER A 586 -52.38 8.22 -42.44
N VAL A 587 -52.64 9.01 -43.49
CA VAL A 587 -54.03 9.35 -43.88
C VAL A 587 -54.85 8.18 -44.41
N ILE A 588 -54.21 7.04 -44.68
CA ILE A 588 -54.86 5.83 -45.20
C ILE A 588 -55.24 4.90 -44.06
N ASP A 589 -54.35 4.75 -43.08
CA ASP A 589 -54.44 3.72 -42.06
C ASP A 589 -54.92 4.29 -40.70
N ASP A 590 -54.52 5.52 -40.36
CA ASP A 590 -54.71 6.05 -39.00
C ASP A 590 -55.99 6.87 -38.83
N THR A 591 -56.45 6.91 -37.57
CA THR A 591 -57.65 7.62 -37.14
C THR A 591 -57.37 8.51 -35.94
N ILE A 592 -57.94 9.72 -35.95
CA ILE A 592 -58.02 10.58 -34.76
C ILE A 592 -59.39 10.42 -34.10
N GLN A 593 -59.39 10.06 -32.81
CA GLN A 593 -60.60 9.96 -32.01
C GLN A 593 -60.75 11.17 -31.07
N LEU A 594 -61.94 11.76 -31.06
CA LEU A 594 -62.26 12.99 -30.33
C LEU A 594 -63.44 12.73 -29.39
N GLU A 595 -63.22 12.83 -28.07
CA GLU A 595 -64.26 12.58 -27.07
C GLU A 595 -65.36 13.66 -27.08
N ASN A 596 -66.62 13.26 -27.33
CA ASN A 596 -67.73 14.22 -27.49
C ASN A 596 -67.96 15.11 -26.27
N ALA A 597 -67.62 14.62 -25.06
CA ALA A 597 -67.78 15.36 -23.82
C ALA A 597 -66.84 16.57 -23.76
N ILE A 598 -65.75 16.54 -24.52
CA ILE A 598 -64.75 17.61 -24.63
C ILE A 598 -65.00 18.44 -25.88
N PHE A 599 -65.17 17.77 -27.03
CA PHE A 599 -65.37 18.40 -28.33
C PHE A 599 -66.86 18.63 -28.64
N THR A 600 -67.55 19.32 -27.74
CA THR A 600 -69.02 19.39 -27.66
C THR A 600 -69.75 19.92 -28.91
N LYS A 601 -69.04 20.56 -29.84
CA LYS A 601 -69.59 21.07 -31.11
C LYS A 601 -69.56 20.07 -32.26
N LEU A 602 -68.80 18.98 -32.15
CA LEU A 602 -68.61 18.04 -33.26
C LEU A 602 -69.80 17.11 -33.50
N GLY A 603 -70.77 17.08 -32.58
CA GLY A 603 -72.03 16.34 -32.75
C GLY A 603 -72.04 15.00 -32.00
N ALA A 604 -72.86 14.07 -32.49
CA ALA A 604 -73.00 12.74 -31.89
C ALA A 604 -71.85 11.80 -32.29
N ALA A 605 -71.62 10.76 -31.50
CA ALA A 605 -70.61 9.74 -31.77
C ALA A 605 -70.78 9.10 -33.16
N GLY A 606 -69.67 8.91 -33.86
CA GLY A 606 -69.59 8.42 -35.23
C GLY A 606 -68.55 9.18 -36.06
N LEU A 607 -68.57 8.96 -37.38
CA LEU A 607 -67.72 9.70 -38.32
C LEU A 607 -67.99 11.20 -38.21
N LEU A 608 -66.93 12.02 -38.24
CA LEU A 608 -67.07 13.47 -38.20
C LEU A 608 -67.96 13.96 -39.37
N ASN A 609 -68.89 14.88 -39.07
CA ASN A 609 -69.68 15.52 -40.12
C ASN A 609 -68.75 16.32 -41.05
N ALA A 610 -68.89 16.13 -42.37
CA ALA A 610 -68.08 16.82 -43.36
C ALA A 610 -68.16 18.36 -43.25
N ASP A 611 -69.32 18.88 -42.82
CA ASP A 611 -69.53 20.32 -42.59
C ASP A 611 -68.73 20.87 -41.39
N ASN A 612 -68.17 19.99 -40.54
CA ASN A 612 -67.46 20.38 -39.33
C ASN A 612 -65.93 20.44 -39.50
N PHE A 613 -65.41 20.11 -40.68
CA PHE A 613 -63.98 20.00 -40.94
C PHE A 613 -63.54 20.83 -42.13
N VAL A 614 -62.46 21.60 -41.95
CA VAL A 614 -61.82 22.36 -43.02
C VAL A 614 -60.31 22.19 -43.04
N LYS A 615 -59.75 22.13 -44.25
CA LYS A 615 -58.31 22.18 -44.51
C LYS A 615 -57.93 23.58 -44.97
N ALA A 616 -57.55 24.45 -44.03
CA ALA A 616 -57.26 25.87 -44.28
C ALA A 616 -56.38 26.46 -43.17
N GLU A 617 -55.87 27.69 -43.38
CA GLU A 617 -55.13 28.44 -42.35
C GLU A 617 -56.03 28.98 -41.22
N ALA A 618 -57.35 29.06 -41.47
CA ALA A 618 -58.38 29.59 -40.58
C ALA A 618 -59.75 29.00 -40.96
N PRO A 619 -60.76 29.02 -40.07
CA PRO A 619 -62.13 28.62 -40.42
C PRO A 619 -62.68 29.42 -41.61
N SER A 620 -63.48 28.75 -42.45
CA SER A 620 -64.05 29.29 -43.69
C SER A 620 -65.54 29.62 -43.59
N ASP A 621 -66.29 28.90 -42.75
CA ASP A 621 -67.66 29.21 -42.36
C ASP A 621 -67.96 28.79 -40.90
N ILE A 622 -69.13 29.18 -40.37
CA ILE A 622 -69.54 29.02 -38.97
C ILE A 622 -69.57 27.58 -38.44
N ASN A 623 -69.52 26.58 -39.30
CA ASN A 623 -69.56 25.18 -38.90
C ASN A 623 -68.17 24.55 -38.84
N ASP A 624 -67.11 25.24 -39.29
CA ASP A 624 -65.74 24.73 -39.31
C ASP A 624 -65.13 24.64 -37.90
N TYR A 625 -65.55 23.62 -37.14
CA TYR A 625 -65.11 23.44 -35.76
C TYR A 625 -63.75 22.73 -35.64
N LEU A 626 -63.32 22.00 -36.67
CA LEU A 626 -62.01 21.34 -36.71
C LEU A 626 -61.22 21.79 -37.93
N ILE A 627 -60.09 22.45 -37.70
CA ILE A 627 -59.27 23.07 -38.73
C ILE A 627 -57.90 22.39 -38.80
N TYR A 628 -57.51 21.91 -39.97
CA TYR A 628 -56.13 21.46 -40.25
C TYR A 628 -55.41 22.44 -41.17
N ASN A 629 -54.32 23.03 -40.68
CA ASN A 629 -53.47 23.93 -41.45
C ASN A 629 -52.38 23.13 -42.20
N PRO A 630 -52.44 23.01 -43.54
CA PRO A 630 -51.48 22.21 -44.29
C PRO A 630 -50.06 22.79 -44.32
N ALA A 631 -49.89 24.09 -44.06
CA ALA A 631 -48.58 24.73 -44.07
C ALA A 631 -47.80 24.46 -42.78
N THR A 632 -48.49 24.36 -41.65
CA THR A 632 -47.87 24.18 -40.32
C THR A 632 -48.09 22.79 -39.72
N GLY A 633 -49.07 22.03 -40.22
CA GLY A 633 -49.49 20.76 -39.64
C GLY A 633 -50.45 20.90 -38.45
N ALA A 634 -50.78 22.13 -38.04
CA ALA A 634 -51.59 22.36 -36.84
C ALA A 634 -53.03 21.88 -37.02
N LEU A 635 -53.52 21.11 -36.04
CA LEU A 635 -54.92 20.73 -35.87
C LEU A 635 -55.52 21.52 -34.73
N THR A 636 -56.54 22.31 -35.04
CA THR A 636 -57.15 23.27 -34.12
C THR A 636 -58.63 22.98 -33.97
N TYR A 637 -59.09 22.93 -32.73
CA TYR A 637 -60.51 22.92 -32.40
C TYR A 637 -60.99 24.34 -32.11
N ASP A 638 -61.92 24.82 -32.93
CA ASP A 638 -62.59 26.09 -32.77
C ASP A 638 -64.04 25.84 -32.34
N ALA A 639 -64.39 26.19 -31.11
CA ALA A 639 -65.73 25.95 -30.59
C ALA A 639 -66.76 27.00 -31.03
N ASP A 640 -66.34 28.15 -31.56
CA ASP A 640 -67.24 29.22 -32.01
C ASP A 640 -67.45 29.22 -33.53
N GLY A 641 -66.50 28.67 -34.28
CA GLY A 641 -66.58 28.31 -35.69
C GLY A 641 -66.59 29.50 -36.66
N ALA A 642 -66.59 30.76 -36.24
CA ALA A 642 -66.85 31.88 -37.15
C ALA A 642 -66.01 33.15 -36.95
N ASP A 643 -65.40 33.38 -35.79
CA ASP A 643 -64.66 34.61 -35.50
C ASP A 643 -63.20 34.31 -35.11
N VAL A 644 -62.34 35.34 -35.12
CA VAL A 644 -60.97 35.24 -34.61
C VAL A 644 -61.01 35.13 -33.07
N GLY A 645 -61.48 34.00 -32.56
CA GLY A 645 -61.16 33.45 -31.26
C GLY A 645 -59.85 32.68 -31.31
N VAL A 646 -59.19 32.48 -30.17
CA VAL A 646 -58.00 31.62 -30.10
C VAL A 646 -58.52 30.18 -30.05
N GLY A 647 -58.77 29.58 -31.23
CA GLY A 647 -59.00 28.14 -31.33
C GLY A 647 -57.91 27.39 -30.58
N VAL A 648 -58.27 26.28 -29.96
CA VAL A 648 -57.31 25.48 -29.18
C VAL A 648 -56.60 24.54 -30.13
N GLN A 649 -55.30 24.76 -30.32
CA GLN A 649 -54.47 23.83 -31.08
C GLN A 649 -54.25 22.57 -30.25
N ILE A 650 -54.87 21.47 -30.67
CA ILE A 650 -54.85 20.20 -29.94
C ILE A 650 -53.67 19.33 -30.38
N ALA A 651 -53.23 19.44 -31.62
CA ALA A 651 -52.12 18.65 -32.13
C ALA A 651 -51.36 19.36 -33.27
N VAL A 652 -50.16 18.86 -33.55
CA VAL A 652 -49.41 19.06 -34.79
C VAL A 652 -49.25 17.70 -35.45
N LEU A 653 -49.64 17.60 -36.72
CA LEU A 653 -49.36 16.47 -37.60
C LEU A 653 -48.31 16.85 -38.66
N GLY A 654 -48.03 15.93 -39.58
CA GLY A 654 -47.26 16.23 -40.80
C GLY A 654 -47.87 17.35 -41.64
N VAL A 655 -47.05 18.02 -42.46
CA VAL A 655 -47.50 19.09 -43.38
C VAL A 655 -48.06 18.53 -44.69
N ASN A 656 -48.99 19.26 -45.31
CA ASN A 656 -49.62 18.93 -46.59
C ASN A 656 -50.33 17.56 -46.66
N LEU A 657 -50.71 16.97 -45.52
CA LEU A 657 -51.46 15.71 -45.47
C LEU A 657 -52.80 15.84 -46.20
N ALA A 658 -53.21 14.78 -46.89
CA ALA A 658 -54.49 14.73 -47.62
C ALA A 658 -55.68 14.39 -46.70
N LEU A 659 -55.73 15.01 -45.51
CA LEU A 659 -56.76 14.78 -44.50
C LEU A 659 -58.16 15.13 -45.00
N THR A 660 -59.13 14.31 -44.60
CA THR A 660 -60.56 14.54 -44.79
C THR A 660 -61.31 14.28 -43.49
N TYR A 661 -62.59 14.65 -43.44
CA TYR A 661 -63.46 14.32 -42.30
C TYR A 661 -63.50 12.82 -41.96
N ALA A 662 -63.15 11.94 -42.92
CA ALA A 662 -63.13 10.50 -42.70
C ALA A 662 -61.98 10.00 -41.80
N ASN A 663 -60.95 10.83 -41.58
CA ASN A 663 -59.85 10.52 -40.67
C ASN A 663 -60.18 10.81 -39.19
N PHE A 664 -61.39 11.31 -38.91
CA PHE A 664 -61.81 11.74 -37.58
C PHE A 664 -63.09 11.01 -37.14
N VAL A 665 -63.06 10.49 -35.93
CA VAL A 665 -64.20 9.83 -35.30
C VAL A 665 -64.51 10.54 -33.98
N VAL A 666 -65.77 10.95 -33.81
CA VAL A 666 -66.29 11.43 -32.53
C VAL A 666 -66.71 10.20 -31.73
N ILE A 667 -66.24 10.08 -30.50
CA ILE A 667 -66.57 8.96 -29.60
C ILE A 667 -67.45 9.39 -28.44
#